data_AF-A0A2L1SB31-F1
#
_entry.id   AF-A0A2L1SB31-F1
#
_cell.length_a   1.000
_cell.length_b   1.000
_cell.length_c   1.000
_cell.angle_alpha   90.00
_cell.angle_beta   90.00
_cell.angle_gamma   90.00
#
_symmetry.space_group_name_H-M   'P 1'
#
loop_
_entity.id
_entity.type
_entity.pdbx_description
1 polymer ?
#
loop_
_entity_poly.entity_id
_entity_poly.type
_entity_poly.pdbx_seq_one_letter_code
_entity_poly.pdbx_strand_id
1 'polypeptide(L)'
;MIRDLLKWVAPGVVTVLGGTIAALAMATPAMVANLAEESRVALDASGSNWAHVSISGRQLSLSGTTSSDTERDLAMSRLAALTGIGRIDQTVTIAPLAAPYRINVAIEDDAVSLFGSVPNEELRQSLMAMPGLAAVDLQIRSGQPDEQQWRKGVEFALAQATLVESGHFELSGLTLNAIGRARSEQALGHLQMALAALPDGIGSGDIAVEPVRVTPYTWRAEYDGQRIAISGHVPEERLVDRLRLADVSGVPIATGLSLASGAPDGFAEQARLLVEQLARLEEGEARIVDGVSHLTGVPPSIEVAQAVTEALSGPNSIVELQPPRIADYWISINRQPGNVLVFDGYVPDEASRAQFAEVDGADVSFLKYGAGAPEAYHRAVDFGLELLTHLSEGRFALAGNVVSLSGSAQTPTDYRAIQTLLETGLPQGVALGQMAYQAPAAASYSFAARRDASGAVTLEGLLPNPQVETELLAIAGPNARSNVSFASGEPPSFAASAEQALQFLPWLRNGVVRFDGASWSVQGEPASAIDKGSIEAEFAVRGLAQAGWSLALTEPRPEPVMADPFTWSAERLPDGSFLFAGNVPAASLQAYLKVHVGTRVADTSRVALGVPDNFAAEARAAVDALLALQEGRAVFDGADWTLSGEAATADARDASLELASVLNLDGDAKINAPDPVNDAPYLWSASKASDGSIVFNGAVPAESLQRFLAVRGGDAVTDNTSVRTDAPEAFSSEVLQALDVLALLSDGEIAFDGTGWTANGVGLTADVLAEAEAVLGTAAPRWSITLLEPQIPTTEPESIEAATEAPIAEPEPAPAPAPTEEPAATDAPEPAADVPAADPASDPAYAFSATRAADGAVELTGSVPAEATARYAATLAGADGSALQFRAGAPEGFVGNLQTGLRALLQLQSGQLALADGAWSLTGEAPSATVRTGIESQIAALGTDWTATISAPTNLALCQARLAELSAHNAILFQSGAAIISASASAELDAFAEALVLCPNAAIDVEGHTDSDGDDQRNLALSVARAEAVVNALIERGVAPERLYAIGYGEAQPVADNATSAGKRQNRRIVVSVRAADGAV
;
A
#
# COMPACT_ATOMS: atom_id res chain seq x y z
N MET A 1 -108.52 42.26 -106.43
CA MET A 1 -108.91 40.83 -106.36
C MET A 1 -107.69 39.91 -106.35
N ILE A 2 -107.11 39.44 -107.47
CA ILE A 2 -105.95 38.50 -107.44
C ILE A 2 -104.78 39.04 -106.60
N ARG A 3 -104.42 40.32 -106.75
CA ARG A 3 -103.33 40.99 -106.01
C ARG A 3 -103.59 41.17 -104.51
N ASP A 4 -104.82 40.93 -104.04
CA ASP A 4 -105.19 40.99 -102.62
C ASP A 4 -105.27 39.59 -102.00
N LEU A 5 -105.57 38.56 -102.80
CA LEU A 5 -105.51 37.16 -102.38
C LEU A 5 -104.09 36.78 -101.95
N LEU A 6 -103.06 37.20 -102.72
CA LEU A 6 -101.66 36.94 -102.39
C LEU A 6 -101.21 37.54 -101.05
N LYS A 7 -101.79 38.67 -100.60
CA LYS A 7 -101.43 39.31 -99.32
C LYS A 7 -101.77 38.44 -98.10
N TRP A 8 -102.78 37.59 -98.22
CA TRP A 8 -103.24 36.71 -97.13
C TRP A 8 -102.71 35.27 -97.29
N VAL A 9 -102.55 34.79 -98.52
CA VAL A 9 -102.02 33.44 -98.78
C VAL A 9 -100.51 33.35 -98.53
N ALA A 10 -99.72 34.35 -98.95
CA ALA A 10 -98.26 34.27 -98.84
C ALA A 10 -97.75 34.17 -97.38
N PRO A 11 -98.25 34.95 -96.39
CA PRO A 11 -97.86 34.77 -95.00
C PRO A 11 -98.21 33.38 -94.47
N GLY A 12 -99.43 32.89 -94.74
CA GLY A 12 -99.85 31.55 -94.31
C GLY A 12 -98.96 30.44 -94.87
N VAL A 13 -98.61 30.50 -96.16
CA VAL A 13 -97.70 29.52 -96.79
C VAL A 13 -96.29 29.58 -96.18
N VAL A 14 -95.75 30.79 -95.91
CA VAL A 14 -94.43 30.95 -95.29
C VAL A 14 -94.42 30.49 -93.83
N THR A 15 -95.46 30.79 -93.04
CA THR A 15 -95.58 30.33 -91.65
C THR A 15 -95.75 28.82 -91.56
N VAL A 16 -96.53 28.20 -92.47
CA VAL A 16 -96.66 26.74 -92.53
C VAL A 16 -95.35 26.09 -92.95
N LEU A 17 -94.72 26.51 -94.05
CA LEU A 17 -93.44 25.92 -94.50
C LEU A 17 -92.32 26.12 -93.48
N GLY A 18 -92.15 27.35 -92.96
CA GLY A 18 -91.15 27.66 -91.94
C GLY A 18 -91.38 26.91 -90.63
N GLY A 19 -92.63 26.83 -90.18
CA GLY A 19 -93.03 26.07 -89.00
C GLY A 19 -92.78 24.56 -89.16
N THR A 20 -93.12 24.00 -90.33
CA THR A 20 -92.83 22.58 -90.64
C THR A 20 -91.33 22.30 -90.71
N ILE A 21 -90.53 23.18 -91.32
CA ILE A 21 -89.06 23.01 -91.37
C ILE A 21 -88.44 23.11 -89.97
N ALA A 22 -88.87 24.07 -89.15
CA ALA A 22 -88.41 24.20 -87.76
C ALA A 22 -88.82 22.99 -86.90
N ALA A 23 -90.06 22.51 -87.05
CA ALA A 23 -90.54 21.31 -86.36
C ALA A 23 -89.78 20.05 -86.77
N LEU A 24 -89.46 19.86 -88.06
CA LEU A 24 -88.60 18.77 -88.51
C LEU A 24 -87.20 18.88 -87.89
N ALA A 25 -86.57 20.06 -87.94
CA ALA A 25 -85.23 20.26 -87.41
C ALA A 25 -85.11 20.05 -85.89
N MET A 26 -86.19 20.34 -85.13
CA MET A 26 -86.26 20.05 -83.69
C MET A 26 -86.60 18.59 -83.40
N ALA A 27 -87.37 17.91 -84.24
CA ALA A 27 -87.76 16.51 -84.05
C ALA A 27 -86.68 15.51 -84.50
N THR A 28 -85.86 15.84 -85.51
CA THR A 28 -84.88 14.90 -86.07
C THR A 28 -83.84 14.37 -85.06
N PRO A 29 -83.27 15.15 -84.12
CA PRO A 29 -82.31 14.61 -83.16
C PRO A 29 -82.95 13.60 -82.19
N ALA A 30 -84.15 13.91 -81.70
CA ALA A 30 -84.89 13.02 -80.79
C ALA A 30 -85.32 11.72 -81.49
N MET A 31 -85.76 11.81 -82.75
CA MET A 31 -86.10 10.64 -83.57
C MET A 31 -84.87 9.76 -83.83
N VAL A 32 -83.72 10.35 -84.17
CA VAL A 32 -82.46 9.61 -84.39
C VAL A 32 -81.99 8.93 -83.11
N ALA A 33 -82.03 9.63 -81.96
CA ALA A 33 -81.65 9.06 -80.67
C ALA A 33 -82.56 7.89 -80.25
N ASN A 34 -83.87 8.02 -80.39
CA ASN A 34 -84.81 6.95 -80.06
C ASN A 34 -84.65 5.73 -81.00
N LEU A 35 -84.49 5.97 -82.32
CA LEU A 35 -84.21 4.88 -83.27
C LEU A 35 -82.88 4.18 -83.00
N ALA A 36 -81.87 4.89 -82.49
CA ALA A 36 -80.58 4.29 -82.14
C ALA A 36 -80.71 3.37 -80.92
N GLU A 37 -81.44 3.79 -79.88
CA GLU A 37 -81.69 2.97 -78.69
C GLU A 37 -82.60 1.77 -79.01
N GLU A 38 -83.67 1.95 -79.79
CA GLU A 38 -84.50 0.84 -80.29
C GLU A 38 -83.68 -0.16 -81.14
N SER A 39 -82.75 0.34 -81.96
CA SER A 39 -81.84 -0.51 -82.75
C SER A 39 -80.88 -1.31 -81.87
N ARG A 40 -80.31 -0.67 -80.85
CA ARG A 40 -79.41 -1.32 -79.88
C ARG A 40 -80.13 -2.42 -79.11
N VAL A 41 -81.28 -2.11 -78.51
CA VAL A 41 -82.11 -3.07 -77.77
C VAL A 41 -82.57 -4.25 -78.65
N ALA A 42 -82.85 -4.01 -79.94
CA ALA A 42 -83.22 -5.07 -80.87
C ALA A 42 -82.07 -6.02 -81.24
N LEU A 43 -80.82 -5.54 -81.23
CA LEU A 43 -79.61 -6.33 -81.50
C LEU A 43 -79.11 -7.06 -80.25
N ASP A 44 -79.12 -6.40 -79.10
CA ASP A 44 -78.83 -7.00 -77.79
C ASP A 44 -79.77 -8.20 -77.55
N ALA A 45 -81.06 -8.05 -77.86
CA ALA A 45 -82.08 -9.10 -77.76
C ALA A 45 -81.93 -10.25 -78.77
N SER A 46 -81.08 -10.12 -79.81
CA SER A 46 -80.69 -11.22 -80.70
C SER A 46 -79.26 -11.73 -80.46
N GLY A 47 -78.61 -11.33 -79.36
CA GLY A 47 -77.22 -11.70 -79.05
C GLY A 47 -76.23 -11.19 -80.09
N SER A 48 -76.61 -10.17 -80.87
CA SER A 48 -75.85 -9.64 -82.00
C SER A 48 -74.85 -8.58 -81.55
N ASN A 49 -74.16 -8.82 -80.44
CA ASN A 49 -73.34 -7.82 -79.73
C ASN A 49 -72.10 -7.36 -80.53
N TRP A 50 -71.78 -8.02 -81.65
CA TRP A 50 -70.79 -7.58 -82.63
C TRP A 50 -71.28 -6.44 -83.53
N ALA A 51 -72.61 -6.23 -83.61
CA ALA A 51 -73.28 -5.38 -84.57
C ALA A 51 -73.34 -3.93 -84.07
N HIS A 52 -72.65 -3.05 -84.78
CA HIS A 52 -72.63 -1.61 -84.52
C HIS A 52 -73.60 -0.89 -85.44
N VAL A 53 -74.30 0.11 -84.91
CA VAL A 53 -75.32 0.88 -85.63
C VAL A 53 -75.04 2.37 -85.56
N SER A 54 -75.04 3.02 -86.71
CA SER A 54 -75.11 4.48 -86.82
C SER A 54 -76.32 4.90 -87.64
N ILE A 55 -76.95 6.03 -87.29
CA ILE A 55 -78.19 6.49 -87.92
C ILE A 55 -78.04 7.94 -88.37
N SER A 56 -78.28 8.17 -89.65
CA SER A 56 -78.31 9.51 -90.27
C SER A 56 -79.73 9.79 -90.77
N GLY A 57 -80.49 10.57 -89.99
CA GLY A 57 -81.91 10.84 -90.25
C GLY A 57 -82.76 9.57 -90.18
N ARG A 58 -83.04 8.94 -91.32
CA ARG A 58 -83.79 7.67 -91.43
C ARG A 58 -83.01 6.55 -92.14
N GLN A 59 -81.73 6.79 -92.44
CA GLN A 59 -80.82 5.80 -93.00
C GLN A 59 -80.00 5.21 -91.86
N LEU A 60 -80.02 3.89 -91.75
CA LEU A 60 -79.25 3.12 -90.77
C LEU A 60 -78.05 2.50 -91.49
N SER A 61 -76.86 2.58 -90.89
CA SER A 61 -75.67 1.85 -91.33
C SER A 61 -75.29 0.82 -90.27
N LEU A 62 -75.31 -0.46 -90.67
CA LEU A 62 -74.94 -1.62 -89.87
C LEU A 62 -73.49 -2.02 -90.18
N SER A 63 -72.62 -2.01 -89.18
CA SER A 63 -71.23 -2.46 -89.29
C SER A 63 -70.87 -3.49 -88.20
N GLY A 64 -69.68 -4.07 -88.29
CA GLY A 64 -69.17 -5.05 -87.32
C GLY A 64 -68.72 -6.36 -87.98
N THR A 65 -68.32 -7.32 -87.16
CA THR A 65 -67.71 -8.57 -87.64
C THR A 65 -68.30 -9.81 -86.96
N THR A 66 -68.82 -10.73 -87.78
CA THR A 66 -69.58 -11.90 -87.33
C THR A 66 -68.93 -13.22 -87.78
N SER A 67 -69.29 -14.34 -87.14
CA SER A 67 -68.82 -15.67 -87.51
C SER A 67 -69.52 -16.25 -88.74
N SER A 68 -70.71 -15.75 -89.09
CA SER A 68 -71.58 -16.38 -90.10
C SER A 68 -72.54 -15.42 -90.82
N ASP A 69 -72.89 -15.73 -92.08
CA ASP A 69 -73.99 -15.06 -92.79
C ASP A 69 -75.30 -15.10 -92.00
N THR A 70 -75.57 -16.20 -91.29
CA THR A 70 -76.79 -16.41 -90.50
C THR A 70 -76.97 -15.43 -89.35
N GLU A 71 -75.89 -15.02 -88.69
CA GLU A 71 -75.93 -13.98 -87.66
C GLU A 71 -76.17 -12.59 -88.26
N ARG A 72 -75.49 -12.26 -89.37
CA ARG A 72 -75.72 -11.00 -90.10
C ARG A 72 -77.17 -10.87 -90.53
N ASP A 73 -77.70 -11.90 -91.17
CA ASP A 73 -79.07 -11.89 -91.71
C ASP A 73 -80.10 -11.85 -90.58
N LEU A 74 -79.82 -12.47 -89.43
CA LEU A 74 -80.61 -12.30 -88.20
C LEU A 74 -80.60 -10.84 -87.72
N ALA A 75 -79.42 -10.23 -87.56
CA ALA A 75 -79.27 -8.83 -87.13
C ALA A 75 -80.00 -7.86 -88.09
N MET A 76 -79.82 -8.04 -89.40
CA MET A 76 -80.55 -7.30 -90.43
C MET A 76 -82.06 -7.48 -90.33
N SER A 77 -82.56 -8.70 -90.09
CA SER A 77 -84.00 -8.96 -89.95
C SER A 77 -84.62 -8.26 -88.73
N ARG A 78 -83.85 -8.11 -87.64
CA ARG A 78 -84.30 -7.38 -86.42
C ARG A 78 -84.38 -5.88 -86.68
N LEU A 79 -83.34 -5.29 -87.26
CA LEU A 79 -83.31 -3.87 -87.59
C LEU A 79 -84.37 -3.51 -88.65
N ALA A 80 -84.59 -4.38 -89.66
CA ALA A 80 -85.62 -4.17 -90.68
C ALA A 80 -87.06 -4.22 -90.15
N ALA A 81 -87.28 -4.75 -88.94
CA ALA A 81 -88.59 -4.78 -88.29
C ALA A 81 -88.90 -3.49 -87.47
N LEU A 82 -87.93 -2.60 -87.26
CA LEU A 82 -88.12 -1.39 -86.46
C LEU A 82 -88.85 -0.28 -87.24
N THR A 83 -89.81 0.36 -86.58
CA THR A 83 -90.76 1.27 -87.23
C THR A 83 -90.18 2.68 -87.35
N GLY A 84 -89.54 2.97 -88.47
CA GLY A 84 -89.06 4.33 -88.78
C GLY A 84 -87.87 4.38 -89.72
N ILE A 85 -87.07 3.32 -89.78
CA ILE A 85 -85.96 3.19 -90.73
C ILE A 85 -86.51 3.19 -92.17
N GLY A 86 -85.78 3.83 -93.09
CA GLY A 86 -86.12 3.89 -94.52
C GLY A 86 -85.18 3.07 -95.43
N ARG A 87 -83.92 2.93 -95.01
CA ARG A 87 -82.89 2.13 -95.70
C ARG A 87 -81.88 1.64 -94.65
N ILE A 88 -81.46 0.38 -94.79
CA ILE A 88 -80.32 -0.18 -94.08
C ILE A 88 -79.21 -0.36 -95.13
N ASP A 89 -78.07 0.28 -94.91
CA ASP A 89 -76.81 -0.05 -95.56
C ASP A 89 -75.98 -0.94 -94.63
N GLN A 90 -75.12 -1.78 -95.20
CA GLN A 90 -74.33 -2.75 -94.43
C GLN A 90 -72.86 -2.77 -94.84
N THR A 91 -72.00 -2.79 -93.84
CA THR A 91 -70.54 -2.96 -93.93
C THR A 91 -70.12 -4.00 -92.88
N VAL A 92 -70.71 -5.18 -92.98
CA VAL A 92 -70.47 -6.31 -92.07
C VAL A 92 -69.43 -7.25 -92.67
N THR A 93 -68.38 -7.54 -91.91
CA THR A 93 -67.35 -8.52 -92.30
C THR A 93 -67.71 -9.90 -91.72
N ILE A 94 -67.47 -10.96 -92.49
CA ILE A 94 -67.55 -12.34 -91.99
C ILE A 94 -66.12 -12.84 -91.79
N ALA A 95 -65.80 -13.25 -90.55
CA ALA A 95 -64.47 -13.70 -90.18
C ALA A 95 -64.53 -14.87 -89.19
N PRO A 96 -63.58 -15.82 -89.20
CA PRO A 96 -63.61 -16.96 -88.31
C PRO A 96 -63.55 -16.54 -86.84
N LEU A 97 -64.28 -17.26 -85.98
CA LEU A 97 -64.33 -17.04 -84.54
C LEU A 97 -62.94 -17.25 -83.89
N ALA A 98 -62.52 -16.32 -83.04
CA ALA A 98 -61.39 -16.51 -82.12
C ALA A 98 -61.88 -16.74 -80.70
N ALA A 99 -61.47 -17.85 -80.10
CA ALA A 99 -61.85 -18.24 -78.74
C ALA A 99 -60.64 -18.90 -78.03
N PRO A 100 -60.02 -18.25 -77.02
CA PRO A 100 -60.26 -16.87 -76.58
C PRO A 100 -59.86 -15.83 -77.63
N TYR A 101 -60.47 -14.64 -77.57
CA TYR A 101 -60.10 -13.50 -78.39
C TYR A 101 -58.82 -12.85 -77.84
N ARG A 102 -57.73 -12.82 -78.61
CA ARG A 102 -56.40 -12.42 -78.10
C ARG A 102 -55.66 -11.50 -79.05
N ILE A 103 -54.96 -10.51 -78.47
CA ILE A 103 -53.98 -9.65 -79.14
C ILE A 103 -52.78 -9.46 -78.19
N ASN A 104 -51.58 -9.48 -78.76
CA ASN A 104 -50.31 -9.43 -78.04
C ASN A 104 -49.46 -8.25 -78.52
N VAL A 105 -48.85 -7.55 -77.56
CA VAL A 105 -47.79 -6.56 -77.79
C VAL A 105 -46.50 -7.15 -77.22
N ALA A 106 -45.58 -7.60 -78.07
CA ALA A 106 -44.25 -8.06 -77.64
C ALA A 106 -43.21 -6.94 -77.78
N ILE A 107 -42.17 -7.00 -76.95
CA ILE A 107 -41.03 -6.09 -76.92
C ILE A 107 -39.76 -6.95 -76.85
N GLU A 108 -38.93 -6.87 -77.87
CA GLU A 108 -37.66 -7.61 -77.99
C GLU A 108 -36.64 -6.66 -78.63
N ASP A 109 -35.45 -6.48 -78.02
CA ASP A 109 -34.42 -5.51 -78.46
C ASP A 109 -34.97 -4.11 -78.81
N ASP A 110 -35.77 -3.52 -77.91
CA ASP A 110 -36.51 -2.24 -78.10
C ASP A 110 -37.55 -2.21 -79.24
N ALA A 111 -37.74 -3.31 -79.98
CA ALA A 111 -38.69 -3.41 -81.09
C ALA A 111 -40.08 -3.87 -80.62
N VAL A 112 -41.06 -2.97 -80.66
CA VAL A 112 -42.45 -3.27 -80.32
C VAL A 112 -43.16 -3.96 -81.49
N SER A 113 -43.73 -5.15 -81.27
CA SER A 113 -44.40 -5.97 -82.29
C SER A 113 -45.83 -6.32 -81.86
N LEU A 114 -46.79 -6.24 -82.79
CA LEU A 114 -48.22 -6.37 -82.50
C LEU A 114 -48.85 -7.52 -83.30
N PHE A 115 -49.42 -8.54 -82.63
CA PHE A 115 -49.99 -9.70 -83.32
C PHE A 115 -51.24 -10.30 -82.68
N GLY A 116 -52.12 -10.86 -83.51
CA GLY A 116 -53.31 -11.59 -83.07
C GLY A 116 -54.61 -11.18 -83.77
N SER A 117 -55.69 -11.14 -83.00
CA SER A 117 -57.07 -10.92 -83.46
C SER A 117 -57.41 -9.44 -83.49
N VAL A 118 -58.01 -8.96 -84.58
CA VAL A 118 -58.53 -7.59 -84.70
C VAL A 118 -60.02 -7.58 -85.13
N PRO A 119 -60.86 -6.70 -84.55
CA PRO A 119 -62.28 -6.63 -84.86
C PRO A 119 -62.62 -6.52 -86.35
N ASN A 120 -62.04 -5.54 -87.05
CA ASN A 120 -62.48 -5.11 -88.37
C ASN A 120 -61.31 -4.51 -89.17
N GLU A 121 -61.50 -4.32 -90.48
CA GLU A 121 -60.45 -3.83 -91.39
C GLU A 121 -60.02 -2.38 -91.08
N GLU A 122 -60.94 -1.54 -90.62
CA GLU A 122 -60.65 -0.14 -90.24
C GLU A 122 -59.69 -0.09 -89.05
N LEU A 123 -59.96 -0.86 -88.00
CA LEU A 123 -59.05 -1.04 -86.87
C LEU A 123 -57.74 -1.69 -87.30
N ARG A 124 -57.76 -2.69 -88.20
CA ARG A 124 -56.53 -3.31 -88.70
C ARG A 124 -55.61 -2.29 -89.38
N GLN A 125 -56.16 -1.44 -90.24
CA GLN A 125 -55.41 -0.36 -90.89
C GLN A 125 -54.96 0.72 -89.90
N SER A 126 -55.79 1.09 -88.92
CA SER A 126 -55.43 2.05 -87.85
C SER A 126 -54.25 1.55 -87.00
N LEU A 127 -54.27 0.27 -86.60
CA LEU A 127 -53.19 -0.35 -85.83
C LEU A 127 -51.91 -0.49 -86.68
N MET A 128 -52.02 -0.90 -87.95
CA MET A 128 -50.89 -0.98 -88.89
C MET A 128 -50.27 0.37 -89.27
N ALA A 129 -50.99 1.48 -89.08
CA ALA A 129 -50.52 2.83 -89.35
C ALA A 129 -49.81 3.51 -88.16
N MET A 130 -49.71 2.84 -87.00
CA MET A 130 -49.05 3.43 -85.83
C MET A 130 -47.52 3.53 -86.01
N PRO A 131 -46.91 4.69 -85.70
CA PRO A 131 -45.45 4.82 -85.70
C PRO A 131 -44.84 4.05 -84.52
N GLY A 132 -43.66 3.47 -84.73
CA GLY A 132 -42.90 2.77 -83.69
C GLY A 132 -43.11 1.25 -83.60
N LEU A 133 -44.06 0.69 -84.37
CA LEU A 133 -44.20 -0.76 -84.50
C LEU A 133 -43.19 -1.33 -85.50
N ALA A 134 -42.47 -2.39 -85.09
CA ALA A 134 -41.46 -3.07 -85.91
C ALA A 134 -42.07 -4.19 -86.76
N ALA A 135 -43.06 -4.92 -86.25
CA ALA A 135 -43.81 -5.94 -86.97
C ALA A 135 -45.29 -5.94 -86.56
N VAL A 136 -46.19 -6.19 -87.53
CA VAL A 136 -47.64 -6.25 -87.30
C VAL A 136 -48.28 -7.42 -88.07
N ASP A 137 -48.72 -8.47 -87.36
CA ASP A 137 -49.51 -9.60 -87.92
C ASP A 137 -50.89 -9.65 -87.26
N LEU A 138 -51.82 -8.88 -87.85
CA LEU A 138 -53.20 -8.78 -87.38
C LEU A 138 -54.16 -9.47 -88.34
N GLN A 139 -54.98 -10.36 -87.79
CA GLN A 139 -55.93 -11.17 -88.53
C GLN A 139 -57.34 -10.82 -88.10
N ILE A 140 -58.23 -10.51 -89.04
CA ILE A 140 -59.63 -10.21 -88.72
C ILE A 140 -60.29 -11.48 -88.17
N ARG A 141 -60.91 -11.35 -86.99
CA ARG A 141 -61.59 -12.46 -86.29
C ARG A 141 -62.88 -11.96 -85.64
N SER A 142 -63.91 -12.79 -85.65
CA SER A 142 -65.14 -12.56 -84.85
C SER A 142 -64.97 -13.11 -83.42
N GLY A 143 -65.90 -12.78 -82.53
CA GLY A 143 -65.83 -13.16 -81.10
C GLY A 143 -65.14 -12.12 -80.21
N GLN A 144 -64.96 -10.89 -80.69
CA GLN A 144 -64.50 -9.76 -79.89
C GLN A 144 -65.42 -9.50 -78.69
N PRO A 145 -64.89 -9.03 -77.55
CA PRO A 145 -65.70 -8.38 -76.51
C PRO A 145 -66.11 -6.97 -76.97
N ASP A 146 -66.61 -6.13 -76.05
CA ASP A 146 -66.94 -4.72 -76.35
C ASP A 146 -65.76 -4.00 -77.04
N GLU A 147 -66.01 -3.42 -78.21
CA GLU A 147 -64.94 -2.88 -79.05
C GLU A 147 -64.28 -1.64 -78.42
N GLN A 148 -65.03 -0.84 -77.65
CA GLN A 148 -64.50 0.37 -77.04
C GLN A 148 -63.62 0.05 -75.84
N GLN A 149 -64.03 -0.91 -75.00
CA GLN A 149 -63.24 -1.42 -73.89
C GLN A 149 -61.98 -2.15 -74.40
N TRP A 150 -62.13 -3.05 -75.39
CA TRP A 150 -61.00 -3.74 -76.01
C TRP A 150 -59.97 -2.77 -76.59
N ARG A 151 -60.43 -1.74 -77.33
CA ARG A 151 -59.57 -0.71 -77.93
C ARG A 151 -58.77 0.05 -76.86
N LYS A 152 -59.41 0.48 -75.76
CA LYS A 152 -58.71 1.09 -74.61
C LYS A 152 -57.62 0.17 -74.03
N GLY A 153 -57.90 -1.13 -73.93
CA GLY A 153 -56.93 -2.12 -73.45
C GLY A 153 -55.69 -2.23 -74.35
N VAL A 154 -55.89 -2.23 -75.67
CA VAL A 154 -54.80 -2.26 -76.67
C VAL A 154 -53.98 -0.95 -76.65
N GLU A 155 -54.65 0.20 -76.64
CA GLU A 155 -54.01 1.51 -76.54
C GLU A 155 -53.18 1.65 -75.25
N PHE A 156 -53.72 1.16 -74.12
CA PHE A 156 -53.02 1.13 -72.83
C PHE A 156 -51.81 0.18 -72.86
N ALA A 157 -51.93 -1.03 -73.39
CA ALA A 157 -50.83 -1.99 -73.50
C ALA A 157 -49.69 -1.44 -74.37
N LEU A 158 -50.01 -0.80 -75.50
CA LEU A 158 -49.04 -0.12 -76.37
C LEU A 158 -48.34 1.05 -75.67
N ALA A 159 -49.04 1.79 -74.81
CA ALA A 159 -48.42 2.84 -74.00
C ALA A 159 -47.42 2.26 -72.97
N GLN A 160 -47.81 1.21 -72.22
CA GLN A 160 -46.93 0.60 -71.21
C GLN A 160 -45.72 -0.11 -71.83
N ALA A 161 -45.82 -0.62 -73.06
CA ALA A 161 -44.70 -1.23 -73.78
C ALA A 161 -43.46 -0.33 -73.88
N THR A 162 -43.63 0.99 -73.90
CA THR A 162 -42.51 1.96 -73.95
C THR A 162 -41.66 1.98 -72.67
N LEU A 163 -42.23 1.58 -71.53
CA LEU A 163 -41.57 1.53 -70.22
C LEU A 163 -40.78 0.21 -70.00
N VAL A 164 -40.90 -0.74 -70.92
CA VAL A 164 -40.31 -2.07 -70.87
C VAL A 164 -39.10 -2.16 -71.81
N GLU A 165 -38.05 -2.86 -71.40
CA GLU A 165 -36.86 -3.22 -72.18
C GLU A 165 -37.14 -4.47 -73.04
N SER A 166 -37.67 -5.51 -72.41
CA SER A 166 -38.03 -6.80 -73.05
C SER A 166 -39.25 -7.40 -72.34
N GLY A 167 -40.22 -7.94 -73.08
CA GLY A 167 -41.43 -8.54 -72.49
C GLY A 167 -42.60 -8.73 -73.46
N HIS A 168 -43.78 -9.00 -72.93
CA HIS A 168 -45.05 -8.96 -73.67
C HIS A 168 -46.24 -8.53 -72.79
N PHE A 169 -47.21 -7.88 -73.42
CA PHE A 169 -48.55 -7.62 -72.88
C PHE A 169 -49.57 -8.41 -73.72
N GLU A 170 -50.41 -9.22 -73.08
CA GLU A 170 -51.50 -9.94 -73.76
C GLU A 170 -52.85 -9.42 -73.26
N LEU A 171 -53.70 -8.97 -74.18
CA LEU A 171 -55.11 -8.71 -73.90
C LEU A 171 -55.94 -9.92 -74.37
N SER A 172 -56.37 -10.74 -73.42
CA SER A 172 -57.18 -11.94 -73.64
C SER A 172 -58.63 -11.65 -73.22
N GLY A 173 -59.50 -11.40 -74.19
CA GLY A 173 -60.83 -10.82 -73.96
C GLY A 173 -60.68 -9.38 -73.48
N LEU A 174 -61.02 -9.13 -72.22
CA LEU A 174 -60.82 -7.86 -71.53
C LEU A 174 -59.84 -7.97 -70.35
N THR A 175 -59.13 -9.11 -70.22
CA THR A 175 -58.13 -9.33 -69.18
C THR A 175 -56.74 -9.06 -69.73
N LEU A 176 -55.98 -8.18 -69.07
CA LEU A 176 -54.61 -7.83 -69.42
C LEU A 176 -53.60 -8.64 -68.59
N ASN A 177 -52.79 -9.45 -69.27
CA ASN A 177 -51.58 -10.07 -68.73
C ASN A 177 -50.36 -9.22 -69.14
N ALA A 178 -49.32 -9.15 -68.30
CA ALA A 178 -48.09 -8.40 -68.59
C ALA A 178 -46.86 -9.07 -67.98
N ILE A 179 -45.88 -9.44 -68.81
CA ILE A 179 -44.61 -10.04 -68.36
C ILE A 179 -43.46 -9.28 -69.00
N GLY A 180 -42.41 -8.92 -68.25
CA GLY A 180 -41.24 -8.26 -68.84
C GLY A 180 -40.27 -7.64 -67.84
N ARG A 181 -39.37 -6.78 -68.32
CA ARG A 181 -38.42 -6.02 -67.51
C ARG A 181 -38.54 -4.53 -67.74
N ALA A 182 -38.58 -3.74 -66.67
CA ALA A 182 -38.63 -2.29 -66.74
C ALA A 182 -37.30 -1.69 -67.26
N ARG A 183 -37.40 -0.70 -68.15
CA ARG A 183 -36.28 0.00 -68.79
C ARG A 183 -35.44 0.83 -67.81
N SER A 184 -36.00 1.21 -66.66
CA SER A 184 -35.34 1.92 -65.56
C SER A 184 -36.17 1.81 -64.28
N GLU A 185 -35.61 2.21 -63.13
CA GLU A 185 -36.34 2.28 -61.86
C GLU A 185 -37.54 3.26 -61.92
N GLN A 186 -37.38 4.40 -62.59
CA GLN A 186 -38.50 5.32 -62.85
C GLN A 186 -39.58 4.69 -63.74
N ALA A 187 -39.17 3.95 -64.78
CA ALA A 187 -40.11 3.25 -65.66
C ALA A 187 -40.86 2.14 -64.92
N LEU A 188 -40.19 1.42 -63.99
CA LEU A 188 -40.82 0.43 -63.11
C LEU A 188 -41.92 1.08 -62.26
N GLY A 189 -41.61 2.18 -61.57
CA GLY A 189 -42.59 2.88 -60.73
C GLY A 189 -43.79 3.42 -61.54
N HIS A 190 -43.55 4.03 -62.69
CA HIS A 190 -44.61 4.48 -63.61
C HIS A 190 -45.50 3.31 -64.07
N LEU A 191 -44.90 2.18 -64.44
CA LEU A 191 -45.61 0.99 -64.93
C LEU A 191 -46.38 0.29 -63.81
N GLN A 192 -45.83 0.20 -62.59
CA GLN A 192 -46.56 -0.31 -61.42
C GLN A 192 -47.79 0.55 -61.11
N MET A 193 -47.65 1.87 -61.12
CA MET A 193 -48.78 2.80 -60.94
C MET A 193 -49.85 2.65 -62.03
N ALA A 194 -49.43 2.47 -63.29
CA ALA A 194 -50.35 2.27 -64.40
C ALA A 194 -51.10 0.93 -64.31
N LEU A 195 -50.39 -0.17 -64.03
CA LEU A 195 -50.99 -1.51 -63.92
C LEU A 195 -51.86 -1.70 -62.67
N ALA A 196 -51.64 -0.90 -61.61
CA ALA A 196 -52.56 -0.81 -60.48
C ALA A 196 -53.86 -0.03 -60.80
N ALA A 197 -53.89 0.74 -61.89
CA ALA A 197 -54.99 1.64 -62.27
C ALA A 197 -55.43 1.41 -63.73
N LEU A 198 -55.84 0.17 -64.03
CA LEU A 198 -56.26 -0.26 -65.37
C LEU A 198 -57.49 0.54 -65.90
N PRO A 199 -57.64 0.70 -67.23
CA PRO A 199 -58.76 1.44 -67.83
C PRO A 199 -60.14 0.82 -67.54
N ASP A 200 -61.18 1.66 -67.45
CA ASP A 200 -62.57 1.22 -67.26
C ASP A 200 -62.99 0.10 -68.24
N GLY A 201 -63.27 -1.08 -67.69
CA GLY A 201 -63.66 -2.29 -68.42
C GLY A 201 -62.54 -3.33 -68.60
N ILE A 202 -61.29 -3.01 -68.26
CA ILE A 202 -60.15 -3.93 -68.31
C ILE A 202 -59.91 -4.58 -66.94
N GLY A 203 -59.80 -5.91 -66.91
CA GLY A 203 -59.42 -6.68 -65.72
C GLY A 203 -57.93 -6.98 -65.68
N SER A 204 -57.37 -7.09 -64.47
CA SER A 204 -56.01 -7.61 -64.26
C SER A 204 -56.00 -9.12 -64.46
N GLY A 205 -55.01 -9.61 -65.21
CA GLY A 205 -54.61 -11.01 -65.25
C GLY A 205 -53.27 -11.21 -64.56
N ASP A 206 -52.44 -12.08 -65.10
CA ASP A 206 -51.09 -12.37 -64.59
C ASP A 206 -50.12 -11.23 -64.94
N ILE A 207 -49.58 -10.57 -63.92
CA ILE A 207 -48.66 -9.43 -64.05
C ILE A 207 -47.36 -9.72 -63.30
N ALA A 208 -46.25 -9.82 -64.03
CA ALA A 208 -44.93 -10.12 -63.51
C ALA A 208 -43.85 -9.28 -64.23
N VAL A 209 -43.48 -8.13 -63.65
CA VAL A 209 -42.49 -7.22 -64.23
C VAL A 209 -41.26 -7.08 -63.34
N GLU A 210 -40.10 -7.43 -63.89
CA GLU A 210 -38.80 -7.34 -63.25
C GLU A 210 -38.27 -5.90 -63.19
N PRO A 211 -37.51 -5.52 -62.13
CA PRO A 211 -36.71 -4.30 -62.14
C PRO A 211 -35.60 -4.31 -63.19
N VAL A 212 -35.08 -3.13 -63.54
CA VAL A 212 -33.97 -2.96 -64.50
C VAL A 212 -32.76 -3.83 -64.14
N ARG A 213 -32.09 -4.42 -65.14
CA ARG A 213 -30.95 -5.33 -64.91
C ARG A 213 -29.65 -4.56 -64.78
N VAL A 214 -28.87 -4.84 -63.73
CA VAL A 214 -27.56 -4.20 -63.50
C VAL A 214 -26.42 -5.21 -63.45
N THR A 215 -25.26 -4.81 -63.97
CA THR A 215 -23.99 -5.55 -63.91
C THR A 215 -22.82 -4.54 -63.88
N PRO A 216 -21.89 -4.60 -62.92
CA PRO A 216 -21.83 -5.55 -61.82
C PRO A 216 -22.98 -5.37 -60.82
N TYR A 217 -23.46 -6.46 -60.22
CA TYR A 217 -24.46 -6.42 -59.17
C TYR A 217 -23.77 -6.17 -57.83
N THR A 218 -24.02 -5.00 -57.23
CA THR A 218 -23.31 -4.54 -56.02
C THR A 218 -24.24 -4.31 -54.84
N TRP A 219 -23.79 -4.74 -53.67
CA TRP A 219 -24.44 -4.52 -52.37
C TRP A 219 -23.35 -4.32 -51.30
N ARG A 220 -23.59 -3.42 -50.35
CA ARG A 220 -22.62 -2.99 -49.33
C ARG A 220 -23.34 -2.72 -48.00
N ALA A 221 -22.80 -3.21 -46.90
CA ALA A 221 -23.24 -2.90 -45.55
C ALA A 221 -22.04 -2.51 -44.68
N GLU A 222 -22.06 -1.31 -44.10
CA GLU A 222 -21.03 -0.81 -43.17
C GLU A 222 -21.57 -0.87 -41.74
N TYR A 223 -20.72 -1.19 -40.76
CA TYR A 223 -21.02 -1.08 -39.33
C TYR A 223 -20.03 -0.17 -38.63
N ASP A 224 -20.52 0.94 -38.06
CA ASP A 224 -19.74 1.99 -37.40
C ASP A 224 -19.71 1.86 -35.85
N GLY A 225 -19.99 0.66 -35.34
CA GLY A 225 -20.15 0.41 -33.90
C GLY A 225 -21.45 0.94 -33.28
N GLN A 226 -22.31 1.60 -34.06
CA GLN A 226 -23.60 2.13 -33.59
C GLN A 226 -24.79 1.80 -34.50
N ARG A 227 -24.58 1.60 -35.80
CA ARG A 227 -25.64 1.34 -36.79
C ARG A 227 -25.09 0.61 -38.02
N ILE A 228 -25.92 -0.17 -38.70
CA ILE A 228 -25.58 -0.76 -40.00
C ILE A 228 -26.16 0.09 -41.13
N ALA A 229 -25.32 0.57 -42.04
CA ALA A 229 -25.71 1.33 -43.22
C ALA A 229 -25.62 0.46 -44.48
N ILE A 230 -26.77 0.08 -45.05
CA ILE A 230 -26.86 -0.80 -46.22
C ILE A 230 -27.15 0.01 -47.49
N SER A 231 -26.41 -0.23 -48.57
CA SER A 231 -26.52 0.48 -49.85
C SER A 231 -26.28 -0.43 -51.07
N GLY A 232 -26.65 0.04 -52.26
CA GLY A 232 -26.52 -0.69 -53.52
C GLY A 232 -27.86 -1.18 -54.06
N HIS A 233 -27.88 -2.41 -54.56
CA HIS A 233 -29.00 -3.00 -55.28
C HIS A 233 -29.70 -4.14 -54.53
N VAL A 234 -31.00 -4.31 -54.79
CA VAL A 234 -31.85 -5.35 -54.20
C VAL A 234 -32.88 -5.87 -55.22
N PRO A 235 -33.18 -7.19 -55.29
CA PRO A 235 -34.09 -7.74 -56.30
C PRO A 235 -35.58 -7.55 -56.00
N GLU A 236 -35.97 -7.44 -54.73
CA GLU A 236 -37.35 -7.17 -54.31
C GLU A 236 -37.42 -6.26 -53.07
N GLU A 237 -38.47 -5.44 -52.99
CA GLU A 237 -38.70 -4.51 -51.87
C GLU A 237 -38.88 -5.24 -50.54
N ARG A 238 -39.50 -6.43 -50.54
CA ARG A 238 -39.66 -7.27 -49.34
C ARG A 238 -38.33 -7.66 -48.70
N LEU A 239 -37.24 -7.73 -49.46
CA LEU A 239 -35.91 -7.98 -48.88
C LEU A 239 -35.37 -6.74 -48.15
N VAL A 240 -35.70 -5.52 -48.61
CA VAL A 240 -35.34 -4.28 -47.90
C VAL A 240 -36.00 -4.24 -46.52
N ASP A 241 -37.29 -4.60 -46.44
CA ASP A 241 -38.01 -4.64 -45.17
C ASP A 241 -37.53 -5.77 -44.26
N ARG A 242 -37.25 -6.97 -44.80
CA ARG A 242 -36.61 -8.06 -44.03
C ARG A 242 -35.25 -7.66 -43.47
N LEU A 243 -34.42 -6.98 -44.25
CA LEU A 243 -33.11 -6.48 -43.79
C LEU A 243 -33.25 -5.36 -42.76
N ARG A 244 -34.22 -4.45 -42.91
CA ARG A 244 -34.48 -3.37 -41.94
C ARG A 244 -35.07 -3.88 -40.62
N LEU A 245 -35.74 -5.03 -40.63
CA LEU A 245 -36.38 -5.67 -39.47
C LEU A 245 -35.60 -6.89 -38.95
N ALA A 246 -34.34 -7.07 -39.35
CA ALA A 246 -33.49 -8.14 -38.84
C ALA A 246 -33.14 -7.91 -37.36
N ASP A 247 -33.26 -8.93 -36.51
CA ASP A 247 -32.96 -8.85 -35.08
C ASP A 247 -31.45 -9.00 -34.83
N VAL A 248 -30.72 -7.90 -35.06
CA VAL A 248 -29.26 -7.80 -34.92
C VAL A 248 -28.87 -7.24 -33.55
N SER A 249 -29.34 -7.88 -32.47
CA SER A 249 -29.02 -7.50 -31.08
C SER A 249 -29.33 -6.03 -30.72
N GLY A 250 -30.33 -5.44 -31.39
CA GLY A 250 -30.73 -4.05 -31.21
C GLY A 250 -29.95 -3.00 -32.02
N VAL A 251 -29.00 -3.40 -32.89
CA VAL A 251 -28.29 -2.47 -33.78
C VAL A 251 -29.25 -1.87 -34.83
N PRO A 252 -29.44 -0.55 -34.90
CA PRO A 252 -30.32 0.07 -35.89
C PRO A 252 -29.79 -0.05 -37.32
N ILE A 253 -30.64 -0.50 -38.25
CA ILE A 253 -30.31 -0.69 -39.66
C ILE A 253 -30.92 0.45 -40.51
N ALA A 254 -30.07 1.17 -41.24
CA ALA A 254 -30.45 2.17 -42.23
C ALA A 254 -30.28 1.60 -43.65
N THR A 255 -31.29 1.75 -44.52
CA THR A 255 -31.26 1.21 -45.89
C THR A 255 -31.38 2.31 -46.95
N GLY A 256 -30.39 2.37 -47.85
CA GLY A 256 -30.35 3.16 -49.08
C GLY A 256 -30.20 2.24 -50.29
N LEU A 257 -31.10 1.27 -50.42
CA LEU A 257 -31.13 0.27 -51.49
C LEU A 257 -32.04 0.71 -52.65
N SER A 258 -31.68 0.30 -53.87
CA SER A 258 -32.42 0.56 -55.12
C SER A 258 -32.84 -0.75 -55.80
N LEU A 259 -33.97 -0.73 -56.51
CA LEU A 259 -34.56 -1.95 -57.11
C LEU A 259 -33.91 -2.30 -58.45
N ALA A 260 -33.20 -3.42 -58.49
CA ALA A 260 -32.55 -3.92 -59.71
C ALA A 260 -32.50 -5.45 -59.77
N SER A 261 -32.69 -6.00 -60.97
CA SER A 261 -32.52 -7.42 -61.29
C SER A 261 -31.08 -7.74 -61.72
N GLY A 262 -30.75 -9.03 -61.82
CA GLY A 262 -29.37 -9.50 -62.00
C GLY A 262 -28.66 -9.91 -60.71
N ALA A 263 -29.40 -9.99 -59.59
CA ALA A 263 -28.89 -10.54 -58.33
C ALA A 263 -28.38 -11.98 -58.52
N PRO A 264 -27.27 -12.37 -57.88
CA PRO A 264 -26.73 -13.73 -57.96
C PRO A 264 -27.62 -14.76 -57.23
N ASP A 265 -27.49 -16.03 -57.59
CA ASP A 265 -28.19 -17.12 -56.92
C ASP A 265 -27.87 -17.14 -55.41
N GLY A 266 -28.90 -17.21 -54.57
CA GLY A 266 -28.76 -17.21 -53.11
C GLY A 266 -28.55 -15.83 -52.45
N PHE A 267 -28.50 -14.73 -53.23
CA PHE A 267 -28.24 -13.36 -52.75
C PHE A 267 -29.01 -12.97 -51.48
N ALA A 268 -30.30 -13.31 -51.38
CA ALA A 268 -31.14 -12.93 -50.24
C ALA A 268 -30.66 -13.54 -48.91
N GLU A 269 -30.21 -14.79 -48.91
CA GLU A 269 -29.67 -15.44 -47.71
C GLU A 269 -28.23 -15.01 -47.45
N GLN A 270 -27.42 -14.79 -48.50
CA GLN A 270 -26.05 -14.27 -48.36
C GLN A 270 -26.05 -12.87 -47.74
N ALA A 271 -26.91 -11.96 -48.20
CA ALA A 271 -27.05 -10.61 -47.66
C ALA A 271 -27.57 -10.61 -46.21
N ARG A 272 -28.56 -11.48 -45.88
CA ARG A 272 -29.04 -11.66 -44.51
C ARG A 272 -27.93 -12.15 -43.57
N LEU A 273 -27.23 -13.22 -43.97
CA LEU A 273 -26.15 -13.81 -43.19
C LEU A 273 -24.98 -12.84 -42.98
N LEU A 274 -24.64 -12.03 -43.98
CA LEU A 274 -23.61 -11.00 -43.85
C LEU A 274 -24.01 -9.90 -42.86
N VAL A 275 -25.26 -9.44 -42.86
CA VAL A 275 -25.77 -8.49 -41.86
C VAL A 275 -25.74 -9.09 -40.45
N GLU A 276 -26.13 -10.36 -40.31
CA GLU A 276 -26.11 -11.09 -39.04
C GLU A 276 -24.68 -11.33 -38.51
N GLN A 277 -23.68 -11.59 -39.37
CA GLN A 277 -22.29 -11.73 -38.93
C GLN A 277 -21.59 -10.39 -38.70
N LEU A 278 -21.87 -9.37 -39.52
CA LEU A 278 -21.33 -8.02 -39.36
C LEU A 278 -21.76 -7.40 -38.01
N ALA A 279 -23.00 -7.64 -37.59
CA ALA A 279 -23.52 -7.21 -36.28
C ALA A 279 -22.86 -7.89 -35.06
N ARG A 280 -21.98 -8.89 -35.26
CA ARG A 280 -21.21 -9.55 -34.20
C ARG A 280 -19.80 -8.96 -34.04
N LEU A 281 -19.36 -8.12 -34.97
CA LEU A 281 -18.08 -7.41 -34.90
C LEU A 281 -18.22 -6.12 -34.07
N GLU A 282 -17.11 -5.49 -33.69
CA GLU A 282 -17.11 -4.14 -33.10
C GLU A 282 -17.36 -3.06 -34.17
N GLU A 283 -16.70 -3.22 -35.31
CA GLU A 283 -16.79 -2.37 -36.51
C GLU A 283 -16.43 -3.21 -37.75
N GLY A 284 -16.90 -2.84 -38.95
CA GLY A 284 -16.56 -3.58 -40.15
C GLY A 284 -17.34 -3.21 -41.42
N GLU A 285 -17.11 -3.96 -42.49
CA GLU A 285 -17.82 -3.81 -43.76
C GLU A 285 -18.06 -5.16 -44.44
N ALA A 286 -19.30 -5.40 -44.88
CA ALA A 286 -19.68 -6.49 -45.77
C ALA A 286 -19.96 -5.96 -47.19
N ARG A 287 -19.54 -6.70 -48.22
CA ARG A 287 -19.87 -6.45 -49.64
C ARG A 287 -20.35 -7.73 -50.31
N ILE A 288 -21.19 -7.59 -51.33
CA ILE A 288 -21.39 -8.59 -52.38
C ILE A 288 -21.14 -7.90 -53.72
N VAL A 289 -20.30 -8.51 -54.57
CA VAL A 289 -20.05 -8.08 -55.95
C VAL A 289 -20.13 -9.30 -56.86
N ASP A 290 -21.10 -9.33 -57.77
CA ASP A 290 -21.33 -10.42 -58.75
C ASP A 290 -21.33 -11.84 -58.12
N GLY A 291 -21.80 -11.97 -56.88
CA GLY A 291 -21.91 -13.23 -56.14
C GLY A 291 -20.75 -13.56 -55.21
N VAL A 292 -19.64 -12.82 -55.26
CA VAL A 292 -18.55 -12.93 -54.29
C VAL A 292 -18.85 -12.03 -53.09
N SER A 293 -18.92 -12.62 -51.89
CA SER A 293 -19.01 -11.86 -50.64
C SER A 293 -17.64 -11.58 -50.04
N HIS A 294 -17.46 -10.37 -49.52
CA HIS A 294 -16.32 -9.98 -48.69
C HIS A 294 -16.84 -9.51 -47.33
N LEU A 295 -16.21 -9.91 -46.23
CA LEU A 295 -16.41 -9.34 -44.89
C LEU A 295 -15.05 -8.92 -44.31
N THR A 296 -14.93 -7.67 -43.89
CA THR A 296 -13.83 -7.14 -43.11
C THR A 296 -14.32 -6.60 -41.77
N GLY A 297 -13.46 -6.57 -40.73
CA GLY A 297 -13.78 -5.89 -39.49
C GLY A 297 -12.98 -6.36 -38.27
N VAL A 298 -13.36 -5.85 -37.09
CA VAL A 298 -12.73 -6.14 -35.80
C VAL A 298 -13.64 -7.06 -34.98
N PRO A 299 -13.26 -8.32 -34.69
CA PRO A 299 -14.04 -9.19 -33.82
C PRO A 299 -13.80 -8.87 -32.34
N PRO A 300 -14.83 -8.90 -31.46
CA PRO A 300 -14.66 -8.64 -30.03
C PRO A 300 -14.01 -9.82 -29.27
N SER A 301 -13.91 -11.01 -29.86
CA SER A 301 -13.24 -12.17 -29.25
C SER A 301 -12.76 -13.20 -30.29
N ILE A 302 -11.93 -14.15 -29.87
CA ILE A 302 -11.43 -15.24 -30.72
C ILE A 302 -12.58 -16.16 -31.15
N GLU A 303 -13.52 -16.44 -30.24
CA GLU A 303 -14.68 -17.30 -30.46
C GLU A 303 -15.64 -16.67 -31.48
N VAL A 304 -15.80 -15.34 -31.44
CA VAL A 304 -16.57 -14.62 -32.46
C VAL A 304 -15.83 -14.62 -33.79
N ALA A 305 -14.51 -14.41 -33.82
CA ALA A 305 -13.71 -14.46 -35.05
C ALA A 305 -13.81 -15.84 -35.73
N GLN A 306 -13.70 -16.93 -34.96
CA GLN A 306 -13.87 -18.30 -35.43
C GLN A 306 -15.29 -18.55 -35.94
N ALA A 307 -16.31 -18.22 -35.15
CA ALA A 307 -17.71 -18.46 -35.51
C ALA A 307 -18.18 -17.63 -36.72
N VAL A 308 -17.65 -16.43 -36.94
CA VAL A 308 -17.90 -15.62 -38.14
C VAL A 308 -17.22 -16.23 -39.37
N THR A 309 -15.97 -16.70 -39.21
CA THR A 309 -15.22 -17.37 -40.29
C THR A 309 -15.86 -18.70 -40.69
N GLU A 310 -16.31 -19.50 -39.72
CA GLU A 310 -17.00 -20.77 -39.95
C GLU A 310 -18.38 -20.55 -40.60
N ALA A 311 -19.18 -19.60 -40.10
CA ALA A 311 -20.48 -19.27 -40.68
C ALA A 311 -20.40 -18.78 -42.14
N LEU A 312 -19.28 -18.16 -42.53
CA LEU A 312 -19.04 -17.64 -43.88
C LEU A 312 -18.09 -18.52 -44.71
N SER A 313 -17.78 -19.75 -44.28
CA SER A 313 -16.91 -20.67 -45.01
C SER A 313 -17.60 -21.25 -46.26
N GLY A 314 -17.54 -20.50 -47.37
CA GLY A 314 -18.11 -20.87 -48.67
C GLY A 314 -17.21 -20.48 -49.86
N PRO A 315 -17.35 -21.13 -51.03
CA PRO A 315 -16.40 -20.99 -52.15
C PRO A 315 -16.38 -19.61 -52.81
N ASN A 316 -17.42 -18.78 -52.58
CA ASN A 316 -17.52 -17.41 -53.06
C ASN A 316 -17.49 -16.40 -51.90
N SER A 317 -16.81 -16.70 -50.79
CA SER A 317 -16.72 -15.83 -49.62
C SER A 317 -15.29 -15.61 -49.16
N ILE A 318 -14.96 -14.36 -48.86
CA ILE A 318 -13.66 -13.90 -48.36
C ILE A 318 -13.88 -13.19 -47.03
N VAL A 319 -13.15 -13.60 -46.00
CA VAL A 319 -13.27 -13.09 -44.63
C VAL A 319 -11.89 -12.63 -44.15
N GLU A 320 -11.76 -11.34 -43.86
CA GLU A 320 -10.51 -10.68 -43.47
C GLU A 320 -10.73 -9.93 -42.15
N LEU A 321 -10.65 -10.66 -41.04
CA LEU A 321 -10.81 -10.11 -39.68
C LEU A 321 -9.46 -9.66 -39.10
N GLN A 322 -9.49 -8.54 -38.38
CA GLN A 322 -8.35 -8.10 -37.55
C GLN A 322 -8.21 -9.01 -36.30
N PRO A 323 -7.04 -9.03 -35.62
CA PRO A 323 -6.92 -9.68 -34.32
C PRO A 323 -7.94 -9.11 -33.31
N PRO A 324 -8.61 -9.96 -32.51
CA PRO A 324 -9.59 -9.48 -31.54
C PRO A 324 -8.93 -8.64 -30.45
N ARG A 325 -9.66 -7.66 -29.92
CA ARG A 325 -9.19 -6.87 -28.76
C ARG A 325 -9.18 -7.74 -27.51
N ILE A 326 -8.03 -7.79 -26.84
CA ILE A 326 -7.90 -8.41 -25.53
C ILE A 326 -8.03 -7.30 -24.48
N ALA A 327 -9.09 -7.35 -23.66
CA ALA A 327 -9.33 -6.35 -22.62
C ALA A 327 -8.22 -6.39 -21.55
N ASP A 328 -7.97 -7.58 -20.99
CA ASP A 328 -6.91 -7.84 -20.04
C ASP A 328 -5.61 -8.22 -20.79
N TYR A 329 -5.05 -7.26 -21.52
CA TYR A 329 -3.87 -7.50 -22.35
C TYR A 329 -2.65 -7.85 -21.48
N TRP A 330 -2.08 -9.04 -21.68
CA TRP A 330 -0.91 -9.48 -20.90
C TRP A 330 0.14 -10.23 -21.73
N ILE A 331 1.39 -10.18 -21.26
CA ILE A 331 2.51 -10.98 -21.71
C ILE A 331 3.36 -11.39 -20.51
N SER A 332 3.93 -12.59 -20.56
CA SER A 332 4.85 -13.11 -19.55
C SER A 332 6.09 -13.68 -20.20
N ILE A 333 7.24 -13.49 -19.55
CA ILE A 333 8.53 -14.03 -19.99
C ILE A 333 9.15 -14.77 -18.79
N ASN A 334 9.34 -16.08 -18.95
CA ASN A 334 9.85 -16.97 -17.90
C ASN A 334 11.28 -17.44 -18.25
N ARG A 335 12.28 -16.94 -17.50
CA ARG A 335 13.68 -17.36 -17.63
C ARG A 335 13.92 -18.64 -16.84
N GLN A 336 14.26 -19.70 -17.57
CA GLN A 336 14.57 -21.02 -17.05
C GLN A 336 16.09 -21.27 -17.02
N PRO A 337 16.57 -22.23 -16.21
CA PRO A 337 17.96 -22.65 -16.21
C PRO A 337 18.47 -23.00 -17.62
N GLY A 338 19.69 -22.56 -17.95
CA GLY A 338 20.27 -22.74 -19.29
C GLY A 338 20.02 -21.59 -20.28
N ASN A 339 19.57 -20.43 -19.79
CA ASN A 339 19.28 -19.21 -20.56
C ASN A 339 18.06 -19.29 -21.50
N VAL A 340 17.10 -20.18 -21.23
CA VAL A 340 15.86 -20.26 -22.03
C VAL A 340 14.86 -19.21 -21.53
N LEU A 341 14.28 -18.43 -22.43
CA LEU A 341 13.27 -17.41 -22.16
C LEU A 341 11.95 -17.82 -22.83
N VAL A 342 10.99 -18.35 -22.07
CA VAL A 342 9.68 -18.75 -22.62
C VAL A 342 8.70 -17.58 -22.56
N PHE A 343 8.22 -17.14 -23.72
CA PHE A 343 7.25 -16.07 -23.88
C PHE A 343 5.83 -16.64 -24.03
N ASP A 344 4.89 -16.19 -23.20
CA ASP A 344 3.48 -16.59 -23.19
C ASP A 344 2.56 -15.36 -23.05
N GLY A 345 1.30 -15.46 -23.46
CA GLY A 345 0.34 -14.35 -23.53
C GLY A 345 0.15 -13.81 -24.95
N TYR A 346 0.01 -12.49 -25.07
CA TYR A 346 -0.41 -11.82 -26.30
C TYR A 346 0.65 -10.89 -26.90
N VAL A 347 0.69 -10.86 -28.24
CA VAL A 347 1.58 -10.02 -29.05
C VAL A 347 0.77 -9.27 -30.14
N PRO A 348 1.02 -7.97 -30.40
CA PRO A 348 0.11 -7.16 -31.22
C PRO A 348 0.14 -7.53 -32.71
N ASP A 349 1.30 -7.93 -33.21
CA ASP A 349 1.53 -8.28 -34.61
C ASP A 349 2.72 -9.25 -34.78
N GLU A 350 2.91 -9.74 -36.01
CA GLU A 350 4.01 -10.66 -36.34
C GLU A 350 5.39 -9.99 -36.36
N ALA A 351 5.49 -8.67 -36.60
CA ALA A 351 6.78 -7.98 -36.56
C ALA A 351 7.34 -7.95 -35.12
N SER A 352 6.45 -7.71 -34.16
CA SER A 352 6.72 -7.75 -32.72
C SER A 352 7.12 -9.16 -32.26
N ARG A 353 6.40 -10.19 -32.72
CA ARG A 353 6.72 -11.59 -32.39
C ARG A 353 8.04 -12.04 -33.00
N ALA A 354 8.34 -11.61 -34.24
CA ALA A 354 9.62 -11.85 -34.88
C ALA A 354 10.78 -11.15 -34.15
N GLN A 355 10.59 -9.90 -33.70
CA GLN A 355 11.59 -9.17 -32.89
C GLN A 355 11.91 -9.93 -31.59
N PHE A 356 10.89 -10.44 -30.88
CA PHE A 356 11.13 -11.23 -29.66
C PHE A 356 11.83 -12.56 -29.92
N ALA A 357 11.67 -13.14 -31.13
CA ALA A 357 12.38 -14.35 -31.54
C ALA A 357 13.87 -14.12 -31.89
N GLU A 358 14.33 -12.87 -32.00
CA GLU A 358 15.76 -12.55 -32.17
C GLU A 358 16.53 -12.49 -30.83
N VAL A 359 15.84 -12.57 -29.68
CA VAL A 359 16.45 -12.56 -28.35
C VAL A 359 17.09 -13.93 -28.05
N ASP A 360 18.32 -13.94 -27.52
CA ASP A 360 19.04 -15.19 -27.24
C ASP A 360 18.27 -16.08 -26.25
N GLY A 361 18.09 -17.34 -26.64
CA GLY A 361 17.33 -18.34 -25.86
C GLY A 361 15.80 -18.19 -25.87
N ALA A 362 15.23 -17.28 -26.67
CA ALA A 362 13.78 -17.07 -26.71
C ALA A 362 12.98 -18.22 -27.36
N ASP A 363 11.93 -18.65 -26.67
CA ASP A 363 10.85 -19.47 -27.23
C ASP A 363 9.54 -18.65 -27.24
N VAL A 364 9.14 -18.22 -28.43
CA VAL A 364 7.90 -17.44 -28.68
C VAL A 364 6.70 -18.31 -29.09
N SER A 365 6.81 -19.64 -29.01
CA SER A 365 5.80 -20.58 -29.52
C SER A 365 4.43 -20.47 -28.86
N PHE A 366 4.34 -19.88 -27.67
CA PHE A 366 3.09 -19.73 -26.91
C PHE A 366 2.43 -18.34 -27.10
N LEU A 367 3.09 -17.38 -27.75
CA LEU A 367 2.53 -16.05 -28.02
C LEU A 367 1.40 -16.10 -29.05
N LYS A 368 0.25 -15.54 -28.67
CA LYS A 368 -0.98 -15.44 -29.47
C LYS A 368 -1.15 -14.02 -30.01
N TYR A 369 -1.70 -13.86 -31.21
CA TYR A 369 -2.05 -12.53 -31.71
C TYR A 369 -3.27 -11.98 -30.96
N GLY A 370 -3.22 -10.70 -30.62
CA GLY A 370 -4.36 -9.96 -30.05
C GLY A 370 -4.14 -8.46 -30.18
N ALA A 371 -5.20 -7.71 -30.46
CA ALA A 371 -5.20 -6.26 -30.44
C ALA A 371 -5.39 -5.72 -29.00
N GLY A 372 -5.10 -4.44 -28.78
CA GLY A 372 -5.26 -3.79 -27.46
C GLY A 372 -3.98 -3.71 -26.61
N ALA A 373 -2.81 -3.99 -27.20
CA ALA A 373 -1.53 -3.79 -26.51
C ALA A 373 -1.38 -2.34 -26.02
N PRO A 374 -0.85 -2.10 -24.81
CA PRO A 374 -0.68 -0.75 -24.27
C PRO A 374 0.38 0.07 -25.03
N GLU A 375 0.29 1.41 -25.01
CA GLU A 375 1.30 2.30 -25.62
C GLU A 375 2.73 2.14 -25.06
N ALA A 376 2.85 1.50 -23.90
CA ALA A 376 4.12 1.18 -23.25
C ALA A 376 4.64 -0.23 -23.55
N TYR A 377 3.89 -1.09 -24.27
CA TYR A 377 4.13 -2.53 -24.41
C TYR A 377 5.58 -2.90 -24.69
N HIS A 378 6.17 -2.42 -25.80
CA HIS A 378 7.56 -2.72 -26.16
C HIS A 378 8.54 -2.22 -25.10
N ARG A 379 8.40 -0.97 -24.63
CA ARG A 379 9.29 -0.40 -23.60
C ARG A 379 9.25 -1.18 -22.28
N ALA A 380 8.08 -1.73 -21.94
CA ALA A 380 7.90 -2.56 -20.76
C ALA A 380 8.51 -3.96 -20.95
N VAL A 381 8.36 -4.57 -22.12
CA VAL A 381 9.00 -5.85 -22.46
C VAL A 381 10.52 -5.73 -22.53
N ASP A 382 11.06 -4.68 -23.16
CA ASP A 382 12.50 -4.41 -23.24
C ASP A 382 13.11 -4.25 -21.83
N PHE A 383 12.46 -3.48 -20.96
CA PHE A 383 12.83 -3.32 -19.54
C PHE A 383 12.69 -4.63 -18.75
N GLY A 384 11.65 -5.42 -19.03
CA GLY A 384 11.47 -6.75 -18.44
C GLY A 384 12.57 -7.73 -18.83
N LEU A 385 13.03 -7.68 -20.08
CA LEU A 385 14.18 -8.46 -20.56
C LEU A 385 15.48 -8.01 -19.89
N GLU A 386 15.71 -6.69 -19.76
CA GLU A 386 16.87 -6.14 -19.03
C GLU A 386 16.90 -6.63 -17.57
N LEU A 387 15.79 -6.52 -16.84
CA LEU A 387 15.63 -7.05 -15.48
C LEU A 387 15.86 -8.57 -15.41
N LEU A 388 15.33 -9.33 -16.38
CA LEU A 388 15.54 -10.78 -16.46
C LEU A 388 17.02 -11.14 -16.68
N THR A 389 17.84 -10.29 -17.34
CA THR A 389 19.28 -10.60 -17.55
C THR A 389 20.05 -10.78 -16.25
N HIS A 390 19.59 -10.17 -15.16
CA HIS A 390 20.18 -10.22 -13.82
C HIS A 390 19.70 -11.41 -12.95
N LEU A 391 18.58 -12.05 -13.32
CA LEU A 391 18.05 -13.22 -12.61
C LEU A 391 18.66 -14.53 -13.14
N SER A 392 18.88 -15.54 -12.30
CA SER A 392 19.32 -16.88 -12.72
C SER A 392 18.16 -17.72 -13.25
N GLU A 393 17.00 -17.51 -12.65
CA GLU A 393 15.68 -18.02 -13.00
C GLU A 393 14.64 -17.01 -12.49
N GLY A 394 13.52 -16.85 -13.19
CA GLY A 394 12.51 -15.86 -12.80
C GLY A 394 11.49 -15.53 -13.87
N ARG A 395 10.43 -14.85 -13.47
CA ARG A 395 9.30 -14.46 -14.32
C ARG A 395 9.15 -12.95 -14.33
N PHE A 396 9.22 -12.35 -15.51
CA PHE A 396 8.65 -11.04 -15.79
C PHE A 396 7.22 -11.21 -16.29
N ALA A 397 6.31 -10.33 -15.89
CA ALA A 397 4.97 -10.24 -16.45
C ALA A 397 4.54 -8.78 -16.61
N LEU A 398 3.84 -8.49 -17.70
CA LEU A 398 3.15 -7.24 -17.97
C LEU A 398 1.66 -7.55 -18.10
N ALA A 399 0.82 -6.88 -17.31
CA ALA A 399 -0.64 -6.97 -17.40
C ALA A 399 -1.23 -5.55 -17.45
N GLY A 400 -1.88 -5.20 -18.55
CA GLY A 400 -2.16 -3.81 -18.89
C GLY A 400 -0.85 -2.99 -18.86
N ASN A 401 -0.81 -1.94 -18.04
CA ASN A 401 0.39 -1.12 -17.82
C ASN A 401 1.25 -1.56 -16.60
N VAL A 402 0.89 -2.64 -15.91
CA VAL A 402 1.51 -3.05 -14.65
C VAL A 402 2.58 -4.12 -14.90
N VAL A 403 3.82 -3.88 -14.45
CA VAL A 403 4.92 -4.86 -14.52
C VAL A 403 5.20 -5.52 -13.17
N SER A 404 5.29 -6.84 -13.17
CA SER A 404 5.65 -7.68 -12.02
C SER A 404 6.93 -8.48 -12.33
N LEU A 405 7.75 -8.72 -11.31
CA LEU A 405 9.01 -9.46 -11.44
C LEU A 405 9.18 -10.40 -10.24
N SER A 406 9.48 -11.68 -10.50
CA SER A 406 9.85 -12.65 -9.47
C SER A 406 11.04 -13.51 -9.90
N GLY A 407 11.77 -14.09 -8.94
CA GLY A 407 12.91 -14.98 -9.21
C GLY A 407 14.12 -14.74 -8.31
N SER A 408 15.26 -15.31 -8.68
CA SER A 408 16.51 -15.27 -7.91
C SER A 408 17.59 -14.54 -8.68
N ALA A 409 18.28 -13.56 -8.07
CA ALA A 409 19.39 -12.85 -8.71
C ALA A 409 20.64 -13.76 -8.85
N GLN A 410 21.40 -13.62 -9.95
CA GLN A 410 22.60 -14.45 -10.19
C GLN A 410 23.72 -14.18 -9.19
N THR A 411 23.96 -12.90 -8.87
CA THR A 411 24.98 -12.47 -7.91
C THR A 411 24.47 -11.32 -7.02
N PRO A 412 25.14 -10.99 -5.90
CA PRO A 412 24.78 -9.83 -5.09
C PRO A 412 24.95 -8.50 -5.83
N THR A 413 25.74 -8.48 -6.91
CA THR A 413 25.86 -7.33 -7.82
C THR A 413 24.62 -7.20 -8.69
N ASP A 414 24.12 -8.31 -9.24
CA ASP A 414 22.91 -8.35 -10.06
C ASP A 414 21.65 -7.98 -9.27
N TYR A 415 21.56 -8.42 -8.01
CA TYR A 415 20.49 -8.01 -7.09
C TYR A 415 20.46 -6.47 -6.91
N ARG A 416 21.64 -5.84 -6.76
CA ARG A 416 21.78 -4.37 -6.70
C ARG A 416 21.52 -3.69 -8.05
N ALA A 417 21.82 -4.36 -9.17
CA ALA A 417 21.52 -3.83 -10.51
C ALA A 417 20.00 -3.76 -10.74
N ILE A 418 19.25 -4.80 -10.37
CA ILE A 418 17.78 -4.82 -10.38
C ILE A 418 17.21 -3.66 -9.55
N GLN A 419 17.71 -3.47 -8.32
CA GLN A 419 17.32 -2.33 -7.47
C GLN A 419 17.61 -0.98 -8.14
N THR A 420 18.81 -0.81 -8.69
CA THR A 420 19.22 0.43 -9.39
C THR A 420 18.34 0.72 -10.61
N LEU A 421 17.96 -0.30 -11.39
CA LEU A 421 17.06 -0.16 -12.54
C LEU A 421 15.65 0.28 -12.11
N LEU A 422 15.12 -0.31 -11.05
CA LEU A 422 13.82 0.03 -10.48
C LEU A 422 13.80 1.46 -9.88
N GLU A 423 14.88 1.87 -9.21
CA GLU A 423 15.04 3.21 -8.63
C GLU A 423 15.28 4.31 -9.67
N THR A 424 16.00 4.01 -10.77
CA THR A 424 16.34 5.00 -11.81
C THR A 424 15.11 5.50 -12.56
N GLY A 425 14.04 4.70 -12.61
CA GLY A 425 12.71 5.11 -13.04
C GLY A 425 12.13 4.21 -14.13
N LEU A 426 10.82 3.93 -13.99
CA LEU A 426 10.08 3.08 -14.93
C LEU A 426 9.96 3.72 -16.33
N PRO A 427 9.83 2.90 -17.39
CA PRO A 427 9.47 3.41 -18.71
C PRO A 427 8.15 4.19 -18.68
N GLN A 428 8.06 5.28 -19.45
CA GLN A 428 6.85 6.11 -19.47
C GLN A 428 5.60 5.29 -19.85
N GLY A 429 4.56 5.39 -19.02
CA GLY A 429 3.32 4.64 -19.15
C GLY A 429 3.26 3.33 -18.35
N VAL A 430 4.34 2.94 -17.66
CA VAL A 430 4.42 1.70 -16.85
C VAL A 430 4.23 2.00 -15.36
N ALA A 431 3.58 1.08 -14.64
CA ALA A 431 3.46 1.06 -13.18
C ALA A 431 4.05 -0.23 -12.60
N LEU A 432 4.53 -0.21 -11.35
CA LEU A 432 5.01 -1.40 -10.65
C LEU A 432 3.84 -2.18 -10.05
N GLY A 433 3.85 -3.49 -10.28
CA GLY A 433 3.07 -4.50 -9.57
C GLY A 433 3.94 -5.20 -8.52
N GLN A 434 3.78 -6.52 -8.39
CA GLN A 434 4.46 -7.28 -7.36
C GLN A 434 5.93 -7.53 -7.71
N MET A 435 6.83 -7.05 -6.86
CA MET A 435 8.27 -7.32 -6.89
C MET A 435 8.60 -8.42 -5.88
N ALA A 436 8.71 -9.66 -6.34
CA ALA A 436 8.98 -10.86 -5.54
C ALA A 436 10.30 -11.53 -5.96
N TYR A 437 11.38 -10.74 -6.05
CA TYR A 437 12.71 -11.21 -6.39
C TYR A 437 13.65 -11.28 -5.17
N GLN A 438 14.54 -12.26 -5.15
CA GLN A 438 15.42 -12.59 -4.03
C GLN A 438 16.90 -12.45 -4.40
N ALA A 439 17.75 -12.29 -3.39
CA ALA A 439 19.19 -12.31 -3.55
C ALA A 439 19.68 -13.76 -3.83
N PRO A 440 20.87 -13.98 -4.41
CA PRO A 440 21.40 -15.35 -4.60
C PRO A 440 21.51 -16.10 -3.28
N ALA A 441 21.27 -17.41 -3.31
CA ALA A 441 21.48 -18.27 -2.14
C ALA A 441 22.95 -18.34 -1.72
N ALA A 442 23.24 -18.07 -0.44
CA ALA A 442 24.58 -18.19 0.13
C ALA A 442 24.96 -19.65 0.38
N ALA A 443 26.20 -20.02 0.03
CA ALA A 443 26.75 -21.34 0.38
C ALA A 443 27.03 -21.52 1.88
N SER A 444 27.06 -20.43 2.65
CA SER A 444 27.08 -20.41 4.11
C SER A 444 26.56 -19.06 4.59
N TYR A 445 25.51 -19.07 5.42
CA TYR A 445 24.86 -17.86 5.90
C TYR A 445 25.49 -17.39 7.22
N SER A 446 25.96 -16.16 7.31
CA SER A 446 26.51 -15.64 8.58
C SER A 446 26.33 -14.13 8.70
N PHE A 447 26.11 -13.67 9.93
CA PHE A 447 25.81 -12.28 10.27
C PHE A 447 26.45 -11.92 11.61
N ALA A 448 26.89 -10.68 11.78
CA ALA A 448 27.30 -10.15 13.06
C ALA A 448 26.91 -8.67 13.22
N ALA A 449 26.59 -8.28 14.45
CA ALA A 449 26.50 -6.88 14.86
C ALA A 449 27.48 -6.63 16.01
N ARG A 450 28.44 -5.74 15.77
CA ARG A 450 29.58 -5.47 16.66
C ARG A 450 29.45 -4.08 17.28
N ARG A 451 29.44 -3.99 18.62
CA ARG A 451 29.49 -2.73 19.37
C ARG A 451 30.92 -2.45 19.84
N ASP A 452 31.46 -1.30 19.47
CA ASP A 452 32.78 -0.86 19.94
C ASP A 452 32.73 -0.09 21.28
N ALA A 453 33.90 0.26 21.82
CA ALA A 453 34.03 0.97 23.09
C ALA A 453 33.58 2.44 23.07
N SER A 454 33.30 3.03 21.89
CA SER A 454 32.61 4.32 21.75
C SER A 454 31.09 4.17 21.76
N GLY A 455 30.59 2.93 21.60
CA GLY A 455 29.18 2.60 21.52
C GLY A 455 28.61 2.63 20.10
N ALA A 456 29.44 2.82 19.07
CA ALA A 456 29.03 2.64 17.68
C ALA A 456 28.83 1.15 17.38
N VAL A 457 27.82 0.84 16.55
CA VAL A 457 27.50 -0.53 16.11
C VAL A 457 27.83 -0.67 14.63
N THR A 458 28.45 -1.78 14.22
CA THR A 458 28.65 -2.12 12.80
C THR A 458 27.97 -3.46 12.51
N LEU A 459 27.10 -3.48 11.49
CA LEU A 459 26.54 -4.70 10.91
C LEU A 459 27.52 -5.28 9.88
N GLU A 460 27.81 -6.56 9.97
CA GLU A 460 28.80 -7.29 9.16
C GLU A 460 28.17 -8.59 8.64
N GLY A 461 28.46 -8.98 7.39
CA GLY A 461 28.07 -10.28 6.83
C GLY A 461 26.90 -10.24 5.85
N LEU A 462 25.93 -11.14 6.03
CA LEU A 462 24.80 -11.36 5.12
C LEU A 462 23.46 -10.95 5.72
N LEU A 463 22.59 -10.36 4.88
CA LEU A 463 21.19 -10.06 5.17
C LEU A 463 20.32 -10.47 3.96
N PRO A 464 19.02 -10.79 4.15
CA PRO A 464 18.20 -11.30 3.06
C PRO A 464 17.78 -10.21 2.06
N ASN A 465 17.57 -8.97 2.55
CA ASN A 465 17.10 -7.82 1.77
C ASN A 465 17.44 -6.49 2.52
N PRO A 466 17.27 -5.32 1.88
CA PRO A 466 17.56 -4.01 2.51
C PRO A 466 16.54 -3.57 3.56
N GLN A 467 15.34 -4.15 3.58
CA GLN A 467 14.33 -3.82 4.61
C GLN A 467 14.84 -4.28 5.98
N VAL A 468 15.31 -5.53 6.08
CA VAL A 468 15.93 -6.08 7.29
C VAL A 468 17.21 -5.31 7.67
N GLU A 469 17.97 -4.80 6.69
CA GLU A 469 19.10 -3.89 6.98
C GLU A 469 18.63 -2.59 7.64
N THR A 470 17.55 -1.99 7.13
CA THR A 470 16.97 -0.74 7.66
C THR A 470 16.41 -0.93 9.07
N GLU A 471 15.70 -2.04 9.31
CA GLU A 471 15.13 -2.42 10.61
C GLU A 471 16.24 -2.65 11.65
N LEU A 472 17.28 -3.42 11.31
CA LEU A 472 18.41 -3.69 12.21
C LEU A 472 19.28 -2.44 12.45
N LEU A 473 19.44 -1.55 11.47
CA LEU A 473 20.12 -0.26 11.68
C LEU A 473 19.33 0.66 12.63
N ALA A 474 18.00 0.68 12.53
CA ALA A 474 17.15 1.45 13.46
C ALA A 474 17.29 0.96 14.91
N ILE A 475 17.34 -0.36 15.11
CA ILE A 475 17.54 -0.99 16.44
C ILE A 475 18.99 -0.78 16.94
N ALA A 476 19.98 -0.80 16.05
CA ALA A 476 21.38 -0.55 16.38
C ALA A 476 21.68 0.93 16.74
N GLY A 477 20.78 1.86 16.40
CA GLY A 477 20.81 3.27 16.80
C GLY A 477 21.53 4.21 15.83
N PRO A 478 21.48 5.54 16.07
CA PRO A 478 21.85 6.56 15.07
C PRO A 478 23.33 6.64 14.69
N ASN A 479 24.21 5.98 15.46
CA ASN A 479 25.64 5.85 15.14
C ASN A 479 25.98 4.51 14.46
N ALA A 480 24.97 3.70 14.12
CA ALA A 480 25.17 2.42 13.47
C ALA A 480 25.68 2.58 12.03
N ARG A 481 26.43 1.58 11.59
CA ARG A 481 26.96 1.47 10.22
C ARG A 481 26.70 0.08 9.68
N SER A 482 26.62 -0.03 8.36
CA SER A 482 26.51 -1.31 7.68
C SER A 482 27.71 -1.57 6.78
N ASN A 483 28.13 -2.84 6.76
CA ASN A 483 29.09 -3.43 5.85
C ASN A 483 28.61 -4.85 5.47
N VAL A 484 27.35 -4.94 5.06
CA VAL A 484 26.66 -6.19 4.68
C VAL A 484 26.58 -6.38 3.16
N SER A 485 26.21 -7.59 2.76
CA SER A 485 25.84 -7.92 1.37
C SER A 485 24.59 -8.78 1.36
N PHE A 486 23.78 -8.66 0.30
CA PHE A 486 22.51 -9.38 0.22
C PHE A 486 22.70 -10.79 -0.34
N ALA A 487 22.17 -11.76 0.38
CA ALA A 487 22.08 -13.16 -0.03
C ALA A 487 20.92 -13.83 0.72
N SER A 488 20.32 -14.84 0.10
CA SER A 488 19.26 -15.66 0.69
C SER A 488 19.83 -16.95 1.28
N GLY A 489 19.01 -17.72 2.02
CA GLY A 489 19.44 -18.93 2.75
C GLY A 489 19.60 -18.70 4.25
N GLU A 490 18.95 -17.65 4.76
CA GLU A 490 18.77 -17.33 6.16
C GLU A 490 17.98 -18.43 6.90
N PRO A 491 18.21 -18.63 8.22
CA PRO A 491 17.37 -19.54 9.00
C PRO A 491 15.94 -19.00 9.14
N PRO A 492 14.94 -19.87 9.37
CA PRO A 492 13.59 -19.43 9.74
C PRO A 492 13.61 -18.45 10.91
N SER A 493 12.84 -17.38 10.82
CA SER A 493 12.80 -16.29 11.82
C SER A 493 14.15 -15.57 12.03
N PHE A 494 15.04 -15.52 11.02
CA PHE A 494 16.32 -14.81 11.10
C PHE A 494 16.18 -13.35 11.56
N ALA A 495 15.26 -12.57 10.96
CA ALA A 495 15.09 -11.16 11.27
C ALA A 495 14.76 -10.95 12.77
N ALA A 496 13.68 -11.56 13.27
CA ALA A 496 13.32 -11.50 14.69
C ALA A 496 14.44 -12.01 15.62
N SER A 497 15.20 -13.02 15.21
CA SER A 497 16.38 -13.50 15.96
C SER A 497 17.51 -12.46 16.00
N ALA A 498 17.73 -11.75 14.89
CA ALA A 498 18.71 -10.67 14.80
C ALA A 498 18.30 -9.47 15.67
N GLU A 499 17.03 -9.04 15.62
CA GLU A 499 16.48 -8.01 16.51
C GLU A 499 16.67 -8.40 17.99
N GLN A 500 16.29 -9.62 18.35
CA GLN A 500 16.43 -10.19 19.69
C GLN A 500 17.89 -10.26 20.14
N ALA A 501 18.84 -10.47 19.22
CA ALA A 501 20.28 -10.44 19.49
C ALA A 501 20.80 -9.00 19.68
N LEU A 502 20.41 -8.06 18.82
CA LEU A 502 20.84 -6.65 18.90
C LEU A 502 20.44 -6.00 20.24
N GLN A 503 19.31 -6.41 20.84
CA GLN A 503 18.87 -5.93 22.15
C GLN A 503 19.85 -6.19 23.31
N PHE A 504 20.81 -7.12 23.17
CA PHE A 504 21.86 -7.33 24.17
C PHE A 504 23.05 -6.35 24.05
N LEU A 505 23.23 -5.69 22.89
CA LEU A 505 24.36 -4.80 22.65
C LEU A 505 24.41 -3.57 23.58
N PRO A 506 23.29 -2.89 23.95
CA PRO A 506 23.31 -1.75 24.86
C PRO A 506 23.93 -2.03 26.23
N TRP A 507 23.79 -3.25 26.76
CA TRP A 507 24.33 -3.70 28.04
C TRP A 507 25.84 -4.05 27.98
N LEU A 508 26.44 -4.10 26.77
CA LEU A 508 27.84 -4.43 26.56
C LEU A 508 28.69 -3.17 26.30
N ARG A 509 29.71 -2.93 27.12
CA ARG A 509 30.71 -1.87 26.92
C ARG A 509 31.41 -2.00 25.58
N ASN A 510 31.74 -3.22 25.19
CA ASN A 510 32.16 -3.63 23.85
C ASN A 510 31.76 -5.10 23.68
N GLY A 511 31.41 -5.50 22.45
CA GLY A 511 30.94 -6.85 22.20
C GLY A 511 30.51 -7.11 20.76
N VAL A 512 30.04 -8.32 20.53
CA VAL A 512 29.51 -8.78 19.25
C VAL A 512 28.40 -9.79 19.49
N VAL A 513 27.30 -9.64 18.76
CA VAL A 513 26.35 -10.72 18.54
C VAL A 513 26.55 -11.29 17.14
N ARG A 514 26.51 -12.61 16.99
CA ARG A 514 26.84 -13.30 15.73
C ARG A 514 25.98 -14.53 15.52
N PHE A 515 25.47 -14.68 14.31
CA PHE A 515 24.98 -15.93 13.74
C PHE A 515 26.05 -16.56 12.85
N ASP A 516 26.41 -17.82 13.09
CA ASP A 516 27.51 -18.52 12.41
C ASP A 516 27.08 -19.50 11.31
N GLY A 517 25.78 -19.57 11.01
CA GLY A 517 25.17 -20.53 10.09
C GLY A 517 24.41 -21.65 10.78
N ALA A 518 24.63 -21.86 12.09
CA ALA A 518 23.91 -22.85 12.88
C ALA A 518 23.41 -22.31 14.24
N SER A 519 24.13 -21.38 14.85
CA SER A 519 23.87 -20.88 16.20
C SER A 519 24.05 -19.37 16.32
N TRP A 520 23.32 -18.78 17.26
CA TRP A 520 23.53 -17.40 17.70
C TRP A 520 24.46 -17.35 18.91
N SER A 521 25.26 -16.30 19.00
CA SER A 521 26.22 -16.08 20.08
C SER A 521 26.22 -14.62 20.53
N VAL A 522 26.27 -14.39 21.85
CA VAL A 522 26.40 -13.07 22.49
C VAL A 522 27.71 -13.04 23.26
N GLN A 523 28.62 -12.12 22.92
CA GLN A 523 30.01 -12.12 23.40
C GLN A 523 30.47 -10.69 23.74
N GLY A 524 31.06 -10.43 24.92
CA GLY A 524 31.58 -9.08 25.24
C GLY A 524 31.93 -8.80 26.71
N GLU A 525 32.33 -7.54 26.97
CA GLU A 525 32.54 -6.94 28.29
C GLU A 525 31.24 -6.22 28.72
N PRO A 526 30.52 -6.67 29.76
CA PRO A 526 29.35 -5.95 30.28
C PRO A 526 29.70 -4.55 30.77
N ALA A 527 28.74 -3.61 30.73
CA ALA A 527 28.99 -2.24 31.14
C ALA A 527 29.22 -2.10 32.66
N SER A 528 28.40 -2.78 33.46
CA SER A 528 28.47 -2.94 34.92
C SER A 528 28.20 -4.40 35.36
N ALA A 529 28.29 -4.66 36.68
CA ALA A 529 27.85 -5.91 37.28
C ALA A 529 26.32 -6.12 37.22
N ILE A 530 25.54 -5.03 37.19
CA ILE A 530 24.09 -5.07 37.03
C ILE A 530 23.76 -5.49 35.59
N ASP A 531 24.41 -4.89 34.59
CA ASP A 531 24.23 -5.23 33.18
C ASP A 531 24.55 -6.70 32.89
N LYS A 532 25.60 -7.26 33.50
CA LYS A 532 25.91 -8.69 33.43
C LYS A 532 24.74 -9.54 33.91
N GLY A 533 24.19 -9.21 35.09
CA GLY A 533 23.03 -9.88 35.65
C GLY A 533 21.76 -9.73 34.80
N SER A 534 21.55 -8.56 34.19
CA SER A 534 20.45 -8.31 33.25
C SER A 534 20.59 -9.15 31.97
N ILE A 535 21.78 -9.22 31.37
CA ILE A 535 22.03 -10.08 30.20
C ILE A 535 21.77 -11.55 30.56
N GLU A 536 22.34 -12.04 31.66
CA GLU A 536 22.20 -13.44 32.09
C GLU A 536 20.75 -13.80 32.42
N ALA A 537 20.02 -12.91 33.11
CA ALA A 537 18.60 -13.10 33.42
C ALA A 537 17.73 -13.08 32.15
N GLU A 538 17.91 -12.10 31.27
CA GLU A 538 17.11 -11.96 30.04
C GLU A 538 17.37 -13.12 29.06
N PHE A 539 18.62 -13.57 28.96
CA PHE A 539 19.01 -14.75 28.17
C PHE A 539 18.37 -16.04 28.70
N ALA A 540 18.24 -16.17 30.03
CA ALA A 540 17.54 -17.28 30.68
C ALA A 540 16.01 -17.21 30.53
N VAL A 541 15.40 -16.03 30.75
CA VAL A 541 13.96 -15.78 30.62
C VAL A 541 13.47 -16.03 29.20
N ARG A 542 14.24 -15.60 28.20
CA ARG A 542 13.96 -15.87 26.77
C ARG A 542 14.28 -17.31 26.34
N GLY A 543 14.76 -18.16 27.26
CA GLY A 543 15.06 -19.57 26.99
C GLY A 543 16.19 -19.82 25.98
N LEU A 544 17.05 -18.82 25.72
CA LEU A 544 17.93 -18.80 24.54
C LEU A 544 18.95 -19.96 24.52
N ALA A 545 19.42 -20.39 25.69
CA ALA A 545 20.26 -21.59 25.81
C ALA A 545 19.57 -22.88 25.31
N GLN A 546 18.25 -22.99 25.45
CA GLN A 546 17.46 -24.12 24.95
C GLN A 546 17.20 -24.00 23.43
N ALA A 547 17.14 -22.76 22.92
CA ALA A 547 17.12 -22.46 21.49
C ALA A 547 18.52 -22.57 20.82
N GLY A 548 19.52 -23.12 21.50
CA GLY A 548 20.87 -23.35 20.96
C GLY A 548 21.78 -22.12 20.90
N TRP A 549 21.40 -21.01 21.53
CA TRP A 549 22.26 -19.82 21.61
C TRP A 549 23.38 -20.00 22.64
N SER A 550 24.49 -19.29 22.44
CA SER A 550 25.62 -19.24 23.38
C SER A 550 25.84 -17.83 23.97
N LEU A 551 26.31 -17.78 25.22
CA LEU A 551 26.61 -16.54 25.94
C LEU A 551 28.05 -16.62 26.49
N ALA A 552 28.87 -15.60 26.25
CA ALA A 552 30.26 -15.51 26.71
C ALA A 552 30.60 -14.08 27.16
N LEU A 553 30.33 -13.79 28.43
CA LEU A 553 30.63 -12.51 29.06
C LEU A 553 31.95 -12.57 29.81
N THR A 554 32.73 -11.48 29.78
CA THR A 554 33.84 -11.29 30.73
C THR A 554 33.33 -10.71 32.04
N GLU A 555 34.14 -10.77 33.11
CA GLU A 555 33.81 -10.03 34.32
C GLU A 555 33.87 -8.50 34.07
N PRO A 556 32.83 -7.74 34.42
CA PRO A 556 32.87 -6.28 34.37
C PRO A 556 33.80 -5.74 35.45
N ARG A 557 34.30 -4.52 35.22
CA ARG A 557 35.20 -3.84 36.16
C ARG A 557 34.41 -3.42 37.41
N PRO A 558 34.98 -3.54 38.62
CA PRO A 558 34.27 -3.14 39.84
C PRO A 558 34.00 -1.64 39.83
N GLU A 559 32.77 -1.26 40.15
CA GLU A 559 32.35 0.14 40.26
C GLU A 559 32.88 0.75 41.58
N PRO A 560 33.34 2.02 41.57
CA PRO A 560 33.83 2.67 42.77
C PRO A 560 32.66 3.06 43.69
N VAL A 561 32.66 2.48 44.90
CA VAL A 561 31.61 2.69 45.91
C VAL A 561 31.59 4.15 46.37
N MET A 562 30.41 4.76 46.50
CA MET A 562 30.27 6.08 47.11
C MET A 562 30.38 5.98 48.64
N ALA A 563 31.25 6.78 49.25
CA ALA A 563 31.46 6.82 50.69
C ALA A 563 30.87 8.10 51.29
N ASP A 564 29.98 7.93 52.26
CA ASP A 564 29.35 9.00 53.03
C ASP A 564 29.32 8.59 54.52
N PRO A 565 29.99 9.34 55.44
CA PRO A 565 30.93 10.43 55.16
C PRO A 565 32.27 9.93 54.58
N PHE A 566 32.97 10.80 53.85
CA PHE A 566 34.27 10.51 53.25
C PHE A 566 35.42 10.65 54.27
N THR A 567 35.57 9.66 55.14
CA THR A 567 36.65 9.64 56.17
C THR A 567 38.00 9.16 55.61
N TRP A 568 39.11 9.72 56.12
CA TRP A 568 40.48 9.24 55.86
C TRP A 568 41.42 9.51 57.04
N SER A 569 42.52 8.75 57.17
CA SER A 569 43.57 9.08 58.14
C SER A 569 44.95 8.54 57.77
N ALA A 570 45.97 9.24 58.23
CA ALA A 570 47.37 8.84 58.24
C ALA A 570 47.94 8.89 59.67
N GLU A 571 48.75 7.92 60.05
CA GLU A 571 49.39 7.86 61.38
C GLU A 571 50.85 7.43 61.21
N ARG A 572 51.78 8.18 61.80
CA ARG A 572 53.23 7.91 61.81
C ARG A 572 53.61 7.42 63.20
N LEU A 573 54.10 6.20 63.29
CA LEU A 573 54.50 5.57 64.54
C LEU A 573 55.96 5.91 64.90
N PRO A 574 56.36 5.78 66.19
CA PRO A 574 57.73 6.06 66.65
C PRO A 574 58.86 5.28 65.94
N ASP A 575 58.57 4.15 65.29
CA ASP A 575 59.55 3.37 64.50
C ASP A 575 59.73 3.89 63.06
N GLY A 576 59.03 4.98 62.71
CA GLY A 576 58.99 5.58 61.38
C GLY A 576 58.14 4.80 60.37
N SER A 577 57.28 3.89 60.82
CA SER A 577 56.26 3.28 59.95
C SER A 577 54.99 4.14 59.85
N PHE A 578 54.27 3.98 58.74
CA PHE A 578 53.02 4.69 58.46
C PHE A 578 51.83 3.75 58.36
N LEU A 579 50.71 4.15 58.95
CA LEU A 579 49.40 3.53 58.78
C LEU A 579 48.51 4.45 57.95
N PHE A 580 47.83 3.91 56.94
CA PHE A 580 46.79 4.60 56.17
C PHE A 580 45.46 3.86 56.27
N ALA A 581 44.35 4.59 56.41
CA ALA A 581 43.01 4.03 56.56
C ALA A 581 41.92 4.96 56.00
N GLY A 582 40.72 4.41 55.78
CA GLY A 582 39.55 5.14 55.28
C GLY A 582 39.40 5.09 53.76
N ASN A 583 39.03 6.21 53.14
CA ASN A 583 38.63 6.30 51.74
C ASN A 583 39.62 7.16 50.94
N VAL A 584 39.88 6.80 49.68
CA VAL A 584 40.75 7.56 48.77
C VAL A 584 40.10 7.73 47.39
N PRO A 585 40.20 8.89 46.73
CA PRO A 585 39.48 9.15 45.47
C PRO A 585 40.00 8.34 44.28
N ALA A 586 41.26 7.90 44.31
CA ALA A 586 41.87 7.13 43.23
C ALA A 586 43.06 6.29 43.71
N ALA A 587 43.24 5.12 43.11
CA ALA A 587 44.39 4.24 43.35
C ALA A 587 45.74 4.92 43.03
N SER A 588 45.75 5.93 42.15
CA SER A 588 46.94 6.73 41.84
C SER A 588 47.42 7.59 43.02
N LEU A 589 46.50 8.20 43.78
CA LEU A 589 46.85 8.92 45.01
C LEU A 589 47.30 7.94 46.10
N GLN A 590 46.60 6.80 46.23
CA GLN A 590 46.96 5.74 47.17
C GLN A 590 48.38 5.19 46.91
N ALA A 591 48.76 4.99 45.65
CA ALA A 591 50.10 4.60 45.26
C ALA A 591 51.14 5.70 45.51
N TYR A 592 50.80 6.96 45.24
CA TYR A 592 51.67 8.11 45.52
C TYR A 592 52.00 8.22 47.02
N LEU A 593 50.99 8.23 47.89
CA LEU A 593 51.18 8.40 49.34
C LEU A 593 52.04 7.28 49.95
N LYS A 594 51.88 6.04 49.48
CA LYS A 594 52.78 4.91 49.84
C LYS A 594 54.24 5.18 49.47
N VAL A 595 54.49 5.56 48.22
CA VAL A 595 55.85 5.84 47.74
C VAL A 595 56.48 7.02 48.47
N HIS A 596 55.68 8.03 48.80
CA HIS A 596 56.11 9.27 49.46
C HIS A 596 56.65 9.05 50.88
N VAL A 597 56.03 8.16 51.67
CA VAL A 597 56.49 7.82 53.04
C VAL A 597 57.45 6.62 53.11
N GLY A 598 57.68 5.92 52.00
CA GLY A 598 58.69 4.87 51.88
C GLY A 598 58.17 3.43 52.05
N THR A 599 58.95 2.56 52.70
CA THR A 599 58.77 1.09 52.61
C THR A 599 58.11 0.43 53.81
N ARG A 600 57.90 1.14 54.92
CA ARG A 600 57.22 0.62 56.12
C ARG A 600 55.79 1.15 56.21
N VAL A 601 54.93 0.67 55.31
CA VAL A 601 53.55 1.16 55.19
C VAL A 601 52.56 0.02 55.30
N ALA A 602 51.61 0.14 56.22
CA ALA A 602 50.40 -0.66 56.22
C ALA A 602 49.22 0.23 55.80
N ASP A 603 48.61 -0.08 54.67
CA ASP A 603 47.49 0.69 54.13
C ASP A 603 46.25 -0.19 54.01
N THR A 604 45.18 0.29 54.62
CA THR A 604 43.84 -0.33 54.66
C THR A 604 42.80 0.53 53.94
N SER A 605 43.20 1.63 53.31
CA SER A 605 42.30 2.53 52.58
C SER A 605 41.75 1.89 51.29
N ARG A 606 40.53 2.29 50.94
CA ARG A 606 39.79 1.79 49.77
C ARG A 606 39.46 2.91 48.79
N VAL A 607 39.41 2.60 47.49
CA VAL A 607 39.01 3.57 46.48
C VAL A 607 37.49 3.80 46.55
N ALA A 608 37.07 5.07 46.65
CA ALA A 608 35.68 5.45 46.79
C ALA A 608 35.36 6.80 46.12
N LEU A 609 34.09 7.01 45.75
CA LEU A 609 33.53 8.30 45.35
C LEU A 609 32.99 9.08 46.57
N GLY A 610 32.62 10.34 46.38
CA GLY A 610 32.20 11.25 47.47
C GLY A 610 33.33 12.11 48.02
N VAL A 611 34.41 12.32 47.26
CA VAL A 611 35.57 13.10 47.70
C VAL A 611 35.23 14.60 47.83
N PRO A 612 35.72 15.28 48.89
CA PRO A 612 35.70 16.75 48.96
C PRO A 612 36.56 17.39 47.87
N ASP A 613 36.30 18.67 47.58
CA ASP A 613 37.22 19.49 46.79
C ASP A 613 38.61 19.54 47.47
N ASN A 614 39.67 19.63 46.65
CA ASN A 614 41.08 19.79 47.07
C ASN A 614 41.71 18.70 47.98
N PHE A 615 40.93 17.73 48.52
CA PHE A 615 41.40 16.62 49.37
C PHE A 615 42.70 15.94 48.90
N ALA A 616 42.89 15.78 47.58
CA ALA A 616 44.08 15.13 47.01
C ALA A 616 45.39 15.95 47.11
N ALA A 617 45.31 17.23 47.47
CA ALA A 617 46.44 18.07 47.85
C ALA A 617 46.62 18.08 49.38
N GLU A 618 45.53 18.25 50.13
CA GLU A 618 45.51 18.23 51.60
C GLU A 618 46.05 16.90 52.17
N ALA A 619 45.62 15.75 51.63
CA ALA A 619 46.13 14.44 52.05
C ALA A 619 47.64 14.24 51.77
N ARG A 620 48.27 15.09 50.93
CA ARG A 620 49.73 15.14 50.80
C ARG A 620 50.33 16.03 51.87
N ALA A 621 49.83 17.25 52.02
CA ALA A 621 50.30 18.22 53.02
C ALA A 621 50.18 17.68 54.46
N ALA A 622 49.12 16.94 54.78
CA ALA A 622 48.96 16.23 56.04
C ALA A 622 50.04 15.16 56.25
N VAL A 623 50.49 14.49 55.19
CA VAL A 623 51.59 13.52 55.25
C VAL A 623 52.96 14.20 55.31
N ASP A 624 53.14 15.31 54.60
CA ASP A 624 54.36 16.15 54.70
C ASP A 624 54.52 16.71 56.13
N ALA A 625 53.43 17.23 56.72
CA ALA A 625 53.40 17.69 58.10
C ALA A 625 53.73 16.54 59.08
N LEU A 626 53.18 15.33 58.88
CA LEU A 626 53.53 14.15 59.68
C LEU A 626 55.00 13.72 59.50
N LEU A 627 55.58 13.84 58.30
CA LEU A 627 56.97 13.45 58.04
C LEU A 627 57.98 14.28 58.85
N ALA A 628 57.64 15.52 59.20
CA ALA A 628 58.41 16.39 60.10
C ALA A 628 58.37 15.98 61.60
N LEU A 629 57.43 15.11 62.01
CA LEU A 629 57.26 14.68 63.40
C LEU A 629 58.01 13.37 63.71
N GLN A 630 58.24 13.08 65.00
CA GLN A 630 58.73 11.77 65.46
C GLN A 630 57.60 10.73 65.45
N GLU A 631 56.44 11.11 65.99
CA GLU A 631 55.18 10.39 65.85
C GLU A 631 54.02 11.38 65.72
N GLY A 632 52.89 10.94 65.16
CA GLY A 632 51.72 11.81 65.03
C GLY A 632 50.62 11.20 64.17
N ARG A 633 49.46 11.87 64.16
CA ARG A 633 48.29 11.43 63.40
C ARG A 633 47.57 12.60 62.75
N ALA A 634 47.19 12.41 61.49
CA ALA A 634 46.28 13.26 60.75
C ALA A 634 44.98 12.49 60.45
N VAL A 635 43.83 13.11 60.69
CA VAL A 635 42.50 12.54 60.39
C VAL A 635 41.67 13.56 59.66
N PHE A 636 40.97 13.13 58.60
CA PHE A 636 39.91 13.86 57.93
C PHE A 636 38.59 13.11 58.18
N ASP A 637 37.59 13.79 58.73
CA ASP A 637 36.34 13.15 59.19
C ASP A 637 35.20 13.16 58.16
N GLY A 638 35.33 14.00 57.12
CA GLY A 638 34.29 14.29 56.13
C GLY A 638 34.13 15.78 55.86
N ALA A 639 34.51 16.65 56.80
CA ALA A 639 34.50 18.11 56.66
C ALA A 639 35.81 18.76 57.09
N ASP A 640 36.39 18.32 58.20
CA ASP A 640 37.52 18.99 58.84
C ASP A 640 38.72 18.04 59.05
N TRP A 641 39.90 18.63 59.08
CA TRP A 641 41.15 17.96 59.41
C TRP A 641 41.50 18.11 60.89
N THR A 642 42.16 17.11 61.46
CA THR A 642 42.83 17.21 62.76
C THR A 642 44.26 16.70 62.64
N LEU A 643 45.21 17.36 63.31
CA LEU A 643 46.62 16.99 63.33
C LEU A 643 47.14 17.03 64.78
N SER A 644 47.89 16.00 65.17
CA SER A 644 48.57 15.92 66.47
C SER A 644 49.86 15.09 66.40
N GLY A 645 50.78 15.27 67.36
CA GLY A 645 51.99 14.45 67.47
C GLY A 645 53.09 15.06 68.32
N GLU A 646 54.30 14.49 68.22
CA GLU A 646 55.50 14.97 68.91
C GLU A 646 56.63 15.28 67.92
N ALA A 647 57.20 16.47 68.00
CA ALA A 647 58.30 16.95 67.17
C ALA A 647 59.65 16.82 67.89
N ALA A 648 60.72 16.62 67.11
CA ALA A 648 62.07 16.45 67.66
C ALA A 648 62.67 17.74 68.24
N THR A 649 62.25 18.89 67.74
CA THR A 649 62.70 20.25 68.11
C THR A 649 61.56 21.23 67.90
N ALA A 650 61.68 22.45 68.42
CA ALA A 650 60.77 23.55 68.09
C ALA A 650 60.68 23.79 66.57
N ASP A 651 61.83 23.83 65.87
CA ASP A 651 61.87 24.01 64.41
C ASP A 651 61.09 22.93 63.65
N ALA A 652 61.13 21.67 64.12
CA ALA A 652 60.42 20.55 63.50
C ALA A 652 58.89 20.63 63.74
N ARG A 653 58.45 21.18 64.88
CA ARG A 653 57.04 21.53 65.12
C ARG A 653 56.62 22.64 64.17
N ASP A 654 57.41 23.70 64.08
CA ASP A 654 57.04 24.90 63.31
C ASP A 654 57.02 24.61 61.80
N ALA A 655 57.93 23.77 61.29
CA ALA A 655 57.87 23.25 59.93
C ALA A 655 56.64 22.34 59.69
N SER A 656 56.24 21.52 60.67
CA SER A 656 55.01 20.72 60.59
C SER A 656 53.76 21.60 60.54
N LEU A 657 53.73 22.68 61.32
CA LEU A 657 52.65 23.68 61.31
C LEU A 657 52.58 24.47 59.99
N GLU A 658 53.74 24.85 59.41
CA GLU A 658 53.79 25.49 58.09
C GLU A 658 53.22 24.57 57.00
N LEU A 659 53.62 23.30 56.99
CA LEU A 659 53.10 22.29 56.05
C LEU A 659 51.60 22.00 56.26
N ALA A 660 51.12 22.06 57.50
CA ALA A 660 49.71 21.90 57.84
C ALA A 660 48.83 23.12 57.50
N SER A 661 49.41 24.28 57.17
CA SER A 661 48.67 25.54 56.95
C SER A 661 47.68 25.53 55.77
N VAL A 662 47.77 24.54 54.89
CA VAL A 662 46.82 24.31 53.77
C VAL A 662 45.66 23.37 54.13
N LEU A 663 45.61 22.87 55.37
CA LEU A 663 44.53 22.02 55.87
C LEU A 663 43.47 22.89 56.56
N ASN A 664 42.19 22.59 56.31
CA ASN A 664 41.09 23.15 57.10
C ASN A 664 41.02 22.42 58.46
N LEU A 665 41.67 22.95 59.50
CA LEU A 665 41.82 22.28 60.80
C LEU A 665 40.69 22.61 61.79
N ASP A 666 40.16 21.60 62.49
CA ASP A 666 39.32 21.76 63.70
C ASP A 666 40.18 22.21 64.89
N GLY A 667 40.48 23.50 64.91
CA GLY A 667 41.32 24.18 65.90
C GLY A 667 42.83 23.95 65.71
N ASP A 668 43.62 24.40 66.68
CA ASP A 668 45.08 24.35 66.61
C ASP A 668 45.60 22.90 66.59
N ALA A 669 46.60 22.64 65.72
CA ALA A 669 47.28 21.36 65.64
C ALA A 669 48.07 21.06 66.93
N LYS A 670 47.84 19.88 67.51
CA LYS A 670 48.29 19.52 68.87
C LYS A 670 49.67 18.84 68.80
N ILE A 671 50.71 19.65 68.57
CA ILE A 671 52.08 19.19 68.34
C ILE A 671 53.02 19.62 69.48
N ASN A 672 53.55 18.64 70.21
CA ASN A 672 54.51 18.86 71.30
C ASN A 672 55.94 19.06 70.78
N ALA A 673 56.78 19.82 71.49
CA ALA A 673 58.22 19.95 71.20
C ALA A 673 59.03 20.31 72.48
N PRO A 674 60.31 19.93 72.58
CA PRO A 674 61.19 20.34 73.68
C PRO A 674 61.71 21.79 73.54
N ASP A 675 62.07 22.40 74.67
CA ASP A 675 62.62 23.76 74.75
C ASP A 675 63.98 23.91 74.04
N PRO A 676 64.29 25.09 73.45
CA PRO A 676 65.53 25.33 72.72
C PRO A 676 66.77 25.51 73.63
N VAL A 677 67.92 25.08 73.14
CA VAL A 677 69.24 25.28 73.76
C VAL A 677 69.81 26.64 73.33
N ASN A 678 70.62 27.28 74.19
CA ASN A 678 71.19 28.61 73.97
C ASN A 678 72.71 28.56 73.72
N ASP A 679 73.13 28.75 72.48
CA ASP A 679 74.53 28.63 72.02
C ASP A 679 75.37 29.93 72.19
N ALA A 680 74.92 30.92 72.96
CA ALA A 680 75.68 32.16 73.17
C ALA A 680 77.01 31.91 73.93
N PRO A 681 78.14 32.53 73.55
CA PRO A 681 79.44 32.28 74.20
C PRO A 681 79.46 32.65 75.70
N TYR A 682 80.33 31.99 76.47
CA TYR A 682 80.44 32.17 77.92
C TYR A 682 81.46 33.25 78.28
N LEU A 683 81.02 34.51 78.30
CA LEU A 683 81.86 35.70 78.52
C LEU A 683 81.80 36.17 79.98
N TRP A 684 82.90 36.70 80.52
CA TRP A 684 82.94 37.37 81.83
C TRP A 684 84.03 38.46 81.87
N SER A 685 83.80 39.58 82.55
CA SER A 685 84.90 40.50 82.88
C SER A 685 84.74 41.19 84.25
N ALA A 686 85.86 41.64 84.77
CA ALA A 686 86.00 42.48 85.95
C ALA A 686 86.88 43.68 85.61
N SER A 687 86.33 44.88 85.64
CA SER A 687 87.08 46.13 85.51
C SER A 687 87.16 46.86 86.85
N LYS A 688 88.29 47.51 87.09
CA LYS A 688 88.60 48.31 88.28
C LYS A 688 89.06 49.68 87.83
N ALA A 689 88.38 50.73 88.27
CA ALA A 689 88.76 52.10 87.95
C ALA A 689 89.76 52.66 88.98
N SER A 690 90.50 53.69 88.56
CA SER A 690 91.47 54.44 89.38
C SER A 690 90.92 55.10 90.65
N ASP A 691 89.59 55.18 90.83
CA ASP A 691 88.95 55.60 92.08
C ASP A 691 88.75 54.44 93.10
N GLY A 692 89.04 53.21 92.69
CA GLY A 692 88.88 51.99 93.47
C GLY A 692 87.56 51.24 93.25
N SER A 693 86.63 51.76 92.45
CA SER A 693 85.38 51.06 92.11
C SER A 693 85.60 49.87 91.18
N ILE A 694 84.74 48.84 91.28
CA ILE A 694 84.83 47.60 90.50
C ILE A 694 83.49 47.28 89.82
N VAL A 695 83.53 46.90 88.55
CA VAL A 695 82.36 46.46 87.78
C VAL A 695 82.57 45.03 87.26
N PHE A 696 81.64 44.13 87.60
CA PHE A 696 81.57 42.76 87.09
C PHE A 696 80.51 42.65 85.98
N ASN A 697 80.82 41.95 84.89
CA ASN A 697 79.91 41.76 83.75
C ASN A 697 79.95 40.30 83.26
N GLY A 698 78.88 39.85 82.60
CA GLY A 698 78.84 38.57 81.88
C GLY A 698 78.18 37.43 82.65
N ALA A 699 78.79 36.24 82.63
CA ALA A 699 78.20 34.99 83.08
C ALA A 699 78.92 34.39 84.30
N VAL A 700 78.18 33.82 85.25
CA VAL A 700 78.72 33.12 86.43
C VAL A 700 78.01 31.77 86.68
N PRO A 701 78.75 30.71 87.08
CA PRO A 701 78.21 29.35 87.21
C PRO A 701 77.12 29.18 88.26
N ALA A 702 77.11 30.03 89.29
CA ALA A 702 76.17 29.97 90.39
C ALA A 702 76.00 31.32 91.08
N GLU A 703 74.79 31.55 91.59
CA GLU A 703 74.42 32.69 92.45
C GLU A 703 75.28 32.79 93.73
N SER A 704 75.95 31.71 94.14
CA SER A 704 76.91 31.70 95.24
C SER A 704 78.24 32.39 94.88
N LEU A 705 78.69 32.30 93.63
CA LEU A 705 79.87 33.05 93.17
C LEU A 705 79.52 34.52 92.97
N GLN A 706 78.32 34.83 92.45
CA GLN A 706 77.82 36.21 92.32
C GLN A 706 77.83 36.95 93.67
N ARG A 707 77.21 36.35 94.71
CA ARG A 707 77.26 36.90 96.07
C ARG A 707 78.68 37.04 96.63
N PHE A 708 79.63 36.20 96.20
CA PHE A 708 81.04 36.32 96.61
C PHE A 708 81.74 37.49 95.92
N LEU A 709 81.50 37.73 94.62
CA LEU A 709 82.02 38.88 93.88
C LEU A 709 81.57 40.20 94.52
N ALA A 710 80.26 40.35 94.77
CA ALA A 710 79.67 41.50 95.44
C ALA A 710 80.28 41.78 96.83
N VAL A 711 80.70 40.74 97.57
CA VAL A 711 81.36 40.90 98.87
C VAL A 711 82.85 41.22 98.76
N ARG A 712 83.57 40.70 97.74
CA ARG A 712 85.03 40.85 97.65
C ARG A 712 85.49 42.20 97.10
N GLY A 713 84.66 42.91 96.35
CA GLY A 713 84.99 44.25 95.83
C GLY A 713 84.72 45.43 96.78
N GLY A 714 84.05 45.22 97.92
CA GLY A 714 83.82 46.25 98.94
C GLY A 714 82.65 47.20 98.65
N ASP A 715 82.69 48.40 99.24
CA ASP A 715 81.56 49.34 99.26
C ASP A 715 81.25 50.03 97.90
N ALA A 716 82.04 49.76 96.85
CA ALA A 716 81.98 50.44 95.55
C ALA A 716 81.93 49.45 94.36
N VAL A 717 81.01 48.48 94.42
CA VAL A 717 80.84 47.43 93.40
C VAL A 717 79.55 47.61 92.59
N THR A 718 79.65 47.42 91.27
CA THR A 718 78.50 47.12 90.40
C THR A 718 78.62 45.69 89.88
N ASP A 719 77.56 44.88 90.03
CA ASP A 719 77.53 43.50 89.54
C ASP A 719 76.40 43.32 88.52
N ASN A 720 76.80 43.24 87.24
CA ASN A 720 75.93 43.01 86.09
C ASN A 720 75.99 41.54 85.62
N THR A 721 76.45 40.61 86.46
CA THR A 721 76.59 39.20 86.06
C THR A 721 75.24 38.44 86.06
N SER A 722 75.18 37.38 85.26
CA SER A 722 74.01 36.54 85.05
C SER A 722 74.34 35.07 85.33
N VAL A 723 73.42 34.34 85.97
CA VAL A 723 73.68 32.94 86.34
C VAL A 723 73.49 32.04 85.12
N ARG A 724 74.56 31.33 84.74
CA ARG A 724 74.62 30.40 83.60
C ARG A 724 75.39 29.15 84.00
N THR A 725 74.74 27.99 83.99
CA THR A 725 75.26 26.73 84.53
C THR A 725 76.29 26.02 83.63
N ASP A 726 76.47 26.49 82.40
CA ASP A 726 77.30 25.91 81.34
C ASP A 726 78.75 26.45 81.33
N ALA A 727 79.29 26.77 82.51
CA ALA A 727 80.63 27.34 82.67
C ALA A 727 81.75 26.33 82.34
N PRO A 728 82.88 26.77 81.76
CA PRO A 728 84.06 25.93 81.58
C PRO A 728 84.62 25.34 82.88
N GLU A 729 85.22 24.16 82.78
CA GLU A 729 85.87 23.49 83.90
C GLU A 729 86.99 24.38 84.49
N ALA A 730 87.09 24.41 85.82
CA ALA A 730 87.96 25.30 86.62
C ALA A 730 87.67 26.82 86.60
N PHE A 731 86.68 27.33 85.83
CA PHE A 731 86.36 28.77 85.76
C PHE A 731 86.23 29.47 87.13
N SER A 732 85.48 28.90 88.07
CA SER A 732 85.26 29.48 89.41
C SER A 732 86.55 29.67 90.23
N SER A 733 87.59 28.86 90.00
CA SER A 733 88.90 29.03 90.63
C SER A 733 89.79 30.03 89.90
N GLU A 734 89.63 30.15 88.58
CA GLU A 734 90.36 31.12 87.76
C GLU A 734 89.86 32.55 88.00
N VAL A 735 88.55 32.73 88.26
CA VAL A 735 87.96 34.00 88.75
C VAL A 735 88.62 34.48 90.05
N LEU A 736 89.04 33.59 90.96
CA LEU A 736 89.75 34.01 92.17
C LEU A 736 91.15 34.55 91.86
N GLN A 737 91.87 33.89 90.96
CA GLN A 737 93.17 34.35 90.47
C GLN A 737 93.06 35.68 89.71
N ALA A 738 91.99 35.86 88.93
CA ALA A 738 91.65 37.12 88.29
C ALA A 738 91.54 38.26 89.31
N LEU A 739 90.76 38.09 90.37
CA LEU A 739 90.60 39.12 91.41
C LEU A 739 91.92 39.44 92.13
N ASP A 740 92.78 38.44 92.31
CA ASP A 740 94.09 38.62 92.96
C ASP A 740 95.10 39.33 92.05
N VAL A 741 95.02 39.18 90.71
CA VAL A 741 95.76 40.01 89.76
C VAL A 741 95.17 41.43 89.67
N LEU A 742 93.83 41.58 89.66
CA LEU A 742 93.15 42.88 89.64
C LEU A 742 93.46 43.73 90.89
N ALA A 743 93.76 43.08 92.02
CA ALA A 743 94.19 43.73 93.25
C ALA A 743 95.53 44.48 93.09
N LEU A 744 96.43 44.01 92.22
CA LEU A 744 97.75 44.62 91.94
C LEU A 744 97.68 45.88 91.06
N LEU A 745 96.54 46.13 90.42
CA LEU A 745 96.34 47.23 89.49
C LEU A 745 95.77 48.47 90.20
N SER A 746 96.19 49.65 89.78
CA SER A 746 95.54 50.93 90.14
C SER A 746 94.25 51.12 89.33
N ASP A 747 94.30 50.76 88.05
CA ASP A 747 93.23 50.84 87.06
C ASP A 747 93.43 49.68 86.06
N GLY A 748 92.37 49.02 85.59
CA GLY A 748 92.52 47.92 84.62
C GLY A 748 91.30 47.00 84.48
N GLU A 749 91.33 46.12 83.48
CA GLU A 749 90.31 45.11 83.23
C GLU A 749 90.94 43.71 83.08
N ILE A 750 90.23 42.72 83.62
CA ILE A 750 90.48 41.29 83.38
C ILE A 750 89.23 40.66 82.78
N ALA A 751 89.38 40.02 81.62
CA ALA A 751 88.27 39.45 80.87
C ALA A 751 88.55 38.03 80.39
N PHE A 752 87.51 37.21 80.35
CA PHE A 752 87.47 35.84 79.82
C PHE A 752 86.57 35.78 78.58
N ASP A 753 87.13 35.34 77.46
CA ASP A 753 86.46 35.36 76.14
C ASP A 753 85.69 34.07 75.78
N GLY A 754 85.59 33.12 76.73
CA GLY A 754 85.11 31.76 76.51
C GLY A 754 86.23 30.73 76.35
N THR A 755 87.47 31.15 76.09
CA THR A 755 88.63 30.27 75.84
C THR A 755 89.90 30.66 76.60
N GLY A 756 90.20 31.96 76.69
CA GLY A 756 91.42 32.52 77.29
C GLY A 756 91.12 33.66 78.25
N TRP A 757 92.10 33.96 79.10
CA TRP A 757 92.07 35.11 80.01
C TRP A 757 92.93 36.24 79.47
N THR A 758 92.50 37.47 79.69
CA THR A 758 93.24 38.69 79.36
C THR A 758 93.29 39.59 80.58
N ALA A 759 94.42 40.27 80.81
CA ALA A 759 94.63 41.18 81.93
C ALA A 759 95.38 42.43 81.45
N ASN A 760 94.72 43.58 81.46
CA ASN A 760 95.26 44.83 80.93
C ASN A 760 95.06 45.95 81.96
N GLY A 761 96.04 46.84 82.14
CA GLY A 761 95.89 47.96 83.07
C GLY A 761 97.20 48.59 83.53
N VAL A 762 97.12 49.39 84.59
CA VAL A 762 98.23 50.17 85.17
C VAL A 762 98.52 49.67 86.59
N GLY A 763 99.76 49.33 86.90
CA GLY A 763 100.15 48.78 88.20
C GLY A 763 100.14 49.76 89.36
N LEU A 764 99.98 49.24 90.59
CA LEU A 764 100.26 49.98 91.83
C LEU A 764 101.77 50.14 92.08
N THR A 765 102.59 49.29 91.46
CA THR A 765 104.05 49.18 91.60
C THR A 765 104.71 49.25 90.21
N ALA A 766 106.03 49.49 90.18
CA ALA A 766 106.80 49.40 88.92
C ALA A 766 107.05 47.94 88.49
N ASP A 767 107.09 47.00 89.43
CA ASP A 767 107.38 45.57 89.20
C ASP A 767 106.11 44.72 88.95
N VAL A 768 104.94 45.36 88.73
CA VAL A 768 103.60 44.73 88.75
C VAL A 768 103.47 43.49 87.85
N LEU A 769 104.19 43.45 86.73
CA LEU A 769 104.14 42.32 85.79
C LEU A 769 104.70 41.04 86.44
N ALA A 770 105.79 41.15 87.20
CA ALA A 770 106.37 40.03 87.93
C ALA A 770 105.51 39.62 89.14
N GLU A 771 104.80 40.57 89.76
CA GLU A 771 103.83 40.30 90.83
C GLU A 771 102.61 39.52 90.27
N ALA A 772 102.12 39.89 89.08
CA ALA A 772 101.02 39.20 88.40
C ALA A 772 101.41 37.79 87.91
N GLU A 773 102.59 37.62 87.31
CA GLU A 773 103.12 36.30 86.95
C GLU A 773 103.27 35.38 88.18
N ALA A 774 103.67 35.93 89.33
CA ALA A 774 103.79 35.17 90.59
C ALA A 774 102.43 34.71 91.16
N VAL A 775 101.36 35.48 90.96
CA VAL A 775 99.98 35.08 91.33
C VAL A 775 99.47 33.95 90.42
N LEU A 776 99.75 34.03 89.11
CA LEU A 776 99.25 33.07 88.12
C LEU A 776 100.05 31.77 88.07
N GLY A 777 101.36 31.80 88.34
CA GLY A 777 102.22 30.62 88.39
C GLY A 777 102.14 29.77 87.12
N THR A 778 101.70 28.52 87.24
CA THR A 778 101.56 27.60 86.09
C THR A 778 100.38 27.92 85.16
N ALA A 779 99.47 28.83 85.54
CA ALA A 779 98.33 29.22 84.70
C ALA A 779 98.69 30.26 83.61
N ALA A 780 99.82 30.97 83.76
CA ALA A 780 100.23 32.06 82.89
C ALA A 780 100.14 31.79 81.36
N PRO A 781 100.40 30.57 80.82
CA PRO A 781 100.25 30.30 79.38
C PRO A 781 98.82 30.43 78.81
N ARG A 782 97.78 30.53 79.65
CA ARG A 782 96.39 30.83 79.25
C ARG A 782 96.00 32.31 79.45
N TRP A 783 96.95 33.16 79.83
CA TRP A 783 96.75 34.57 80.12
C TRP A 783 97.51 35.46 79.15
N SER A 784 96.83 36.43 78.53
CA SER A 784 97.46 37.53 77.80
C SER A 784 97.54 38.75 78.72
N ILE A 785 98.75 39.18 79.08
CA ILE A 785 98.99 40.17 80.15
C ILE A 785 99.65 41.42 79.55
N THR A 786 98.97 42.58 79.65
CA THR A 786 99.45 43.88 79.16
C THR A 786 99.38 44.92 80.28
N LEU A 787 100.34 44.87 81.20
CA LEU A 787 100.40 45.79 82.34
C LEU A 787 101.41 46.93 82.11
N LEU A 788 101.05 48.13 82.55
CA LEU A 788 101.79 49.38 82.38
C LEU A 788 102.25 49.96 83.73
N GLU A 789 103.38 50.66 83.75
CA GLU A 789 103.89 51.35 84.94
C GLU A 789 103.12 52.67 85.22
N PRO A 790 102.83 53.00 86.49
CA PRO A 790 101.97 54.13 86.85
C PRO A 790 102.49 55.51 86.41
N GLN A 791 101.62 56.27 85.75
CA GLN A 791 101.85 57.65 85.28
C GLN A 791 101.08 58.66 86.14
N ILE A 792 101.66 59.85 86.39
CA ILE A 792 101.07 60.89 87.25
C ILE A 792 100.18 61.83 86.40
N PRO A 793 98.95 62.19 86.84
CA PRO A 793 97.88 62.65 85.95
C PRO A 793 97.86 64.15 85.63
N THR A 794 96.98 64.54 84.70
CA THR A 794 96.52 65.93 84.50
C THR A 794 95.04 65.90 84.08
N THR A 795 94.22 66.84 84.57
CA THR A 795 92.74 66.75 84.58
C THR A 795 92.06 68.01 84.00
N GLU A 796 90.98 67.86 83.21
CA GLU A 796 89.85 68.82 83.12
C GLU A 796 88.60 68.19 82.41
N PRO A 797 87.33 68.60 82.70
CA PRO A 797 86.10 67.89 82.24
C PRO A 797 84.98 68.74 81.54
N GLU A 798 84.10 68.11 80.72
CA GLU A 798 82.72 68.54 80.27
C GLU A 798 82.11 67.46 79.30
N SER A 799 80.81 67.36 78.90
CA SER A 799 79.50 67.92 79.37
C SER A 799 78.22 67.14 78.91
N ILE A 800 77.28 66.97 79.85
CA ILE A 800 75.78 66.87 79.92
C ILE A 800 74.86 66.90 78.63
N GLU A 801 73.76 66.09 78.64
CA GLU A 801 72.38 66.16 77.99
C GLU A 801 71.92 64.80 77.34
N ALA A 802 70.65 64.32 77.21
CA ALA A 802 69.21 64.78 77.26
C ALA A 802 68.54 65.06 75.87
N ALA A 803 67.23 64.85 75.54
CA ALA A 803 66.03 64.06 75.99
C ALA A 803 64.91 64.17 74.87
N THR A 804 63.62 63.71 74.81
CA THR A 804 62.61 62.96 75.63
C THR A 804 61.38 62.51 74.75
N GLU A 805 60.55 61.52 75.18
CA GLU A 805 59.07 61.32 74.84
C GLU A 805 58.61 61.01 73.36
N ALA A 806 57.37 60.61 72.93
CA ALA A 806 56.02 60.27 73.51
C ALA A 806 55.10 59.43 72.51
N PRO A 807 53.86 58.95 72.86
CA PRO A 807 52.99 57.97 72.11
C PRO A 807 51.50 58.44 71.76
N ILE A 808 50.52 57.53 71.42
CA ILE A 808 49.03 57.49 71.79
C ILE A 808 47.98 56.78 70.83
N ALA A 809 47.16 55.82 71.38
CA ALA A 809 45.72 55.35 71.31
C ALA A 809 44.71 55.21 70.08
N GLU A 810 44.02 54.03 69.96
CA GLU A 810 42.55 53.59 70.07
C GLU A 810 41.27 54.48 69.73
N PRO A 811 39.95 54.02 69.79
CA PRO A 811 39.21 52.75 69.39
C PRO A 811 37.69 52.87 68.88
N GLU A 812 37.04 51.73 68.49
CA GLU A 812 35.56 51.28 68.55
C GLU A 812 34.33 52.15 68.03
N PRO A 813 32.99 51.76 68.08
CA PRO A 813 32.20 50.49 68.31
C PRO A 813 30.98 50.19 67.32
N ALA A 814 29.98 49.33 67.68
CA ALA A 814 28.80 48.86 66.85
C ALA A 814 27.39 48.91 67.56
N PRO A 815 26.20 48.78 66.87
CA PRO A 815 25.25 47.63 67.07
C PRO A 815 24.17 47.33 65.93
N ALA A 816 23.06 46.60 66.23
CA ALA A 816 21.89 46.17 65.37
C ALA A 816 20.51 46.31 66.16
N PRO A 817 19.35 45.56 66.00
CA PRO A 817 18.82 44.52 65.04
C PRO A 817 17.25 44.49 64.70
N ALA A 818 16.78 43.52 63.87
CA ALA A 818 15.45 42.79 63.84
C ALA A 818 14.08 43.51 63.55
N PRO A 819 12.89 42.83 63.41
CA PRO A 819 12.50 41.39 63.26
C PRO A 819 11.78 41.12 61.87
N THR A 820 10.78 40.26 61.52
CA THR A 820 9.79 39.22 62.04
C THR A 820 9.27 38.39 60.79
N GLU A 821 8.31 37.44 60.64
CA GLU A 821 7.30 36.56 61.35
C GLU A 821 6.90 35.45 60.28
N GLU A 822 6.83 34.11 60.44
CA GLU A 822 5.88 33.13 61.08
C GLU A 822 4.39 33.11 60.61
N PRO A 823 3.62 31.97 60.58
CA PRO A 823 3.90 30.50 60.53
C PRO A 823 3.30 29.85 59.22
N ALA A 824 2.77 28.61 58.98
CA ALA A 824 2.47 27.25 59.57
C ALA A 824 2.29 26.24 58.36
N ALA A 825 2.25 24.88 58.34
CA ALA A 825 1.99 23.72 59.25
C ALA A 825 0.50 23.25 59.41
N THR A 826 0.05 21.96 59.34
CA THR A 826 0.62 20.62 58.97
C THR A 826 -0.48 19.50 58.80
N ASP A 827 -0.09 18.33 58.23
CA ASP A 827 -0.59 16.93 58.46
C ASP A 827 -1.81 16.27 57.74
N ALA A 828 -1.92 14.92 57.84
CA ALA A 828 -2.66 13.98 56.95
C ALA A 828 -3.61 12.96 57.70
N PRO A 829 -3.90 11.72 57.20
CA PRO A 829 -4.79 11.34 56.08
C PRO A 829 -5.97 10.35 56.39
N GLU A 830 -6.95 10.28 55.46
CA GLU A 830 -7.96 9.19 55.21
C GLU A 830 -8.98 8.77 56.33
N PRO A 831 -10.10 8.05 56.04
CA PRO A 831 -10.59 7.50 54.75
C PRO A 831 -12.06 7.82 54.36
N ALA A 832 -12.42 7.47 53.11
CA ALA A 832 -13.72 6.97 52.58
C ALA A 832 -15.08 7.71 52.77
N ALA A 833 -15.84 7.73 51.65
CA ALA A 833 -17.30 7.89 51.48
C ALA A 833 -18.00 9.22 51.85
N ASP A 834 -18.45 9.99 50.84
CA ASP A 834 -19.85 9.93 50.37
C ASP A 834 -20.04 10.70 49.02
N VAL A 835 -21.10 10.38 48.26
CA VAL A 835 -21.45 11.05 46.97
C VAL A 835 -22.97 11.31 46.94
N PRO A 836 -23.46 12.48 46.51
CA PRO A 836 -24.86 12.89 46.74
C PRO A 836 -25.91 12.09 45.94
N ALA A 837 -27.14 12.10 46.49
CA ALA A 837 -28.25 11.25 46.07
C ALA A 837 -28.79 11.50 44.66
N ALA A 838 -29.34 10.44 44.07
CA ALA A 838 -30.16 10.44 42.85
C ALA A 838 -31.60 9.99 43.14
N ASP A 839 -32.53 10.31 42.23
CA ASP A 839 -33.94 9.96 42.28
C ASP A 839 -34.21 8.46 41.93
N PRO A 840 -35.43 7.91 42.12
CA PRO A 840 -35.59 6.49 42.45
C PRO A 840 -35.49 5.51 41.28
N ALA A 841 -34.71 4.43 41.48
CA ALA A 841 -34.63 3.29 40.57
C ALA A 841 -34.58 1.92 41.31
N SER A 842 -35.20 0.90 40.69
CA SER A 842 -35.08 -0.58 40.85
C SER A 842 -34.65 -1.22 42.19
N ASP A 843 -35.40 -2.27 42.59
CA ASP A 843 -34.94 -3.28 43.57
C ASP A 843 -33.69 -4.01 43.02
N PRO A 844 -32.50 -3.92 43.67
CA PRO A 844 -31.30 -4.61 43.19
C PRO A 844 -31.41 -6.14 43.24
N ALA A 845 -32.35 -6.69 44.03
CA ALA A 845 -32.61 -8.13 44.02
C ALA A 845 -33.44 -8.59 42.81
N TYR A 846 -33.84 -7.69 41.89
CA TYR A 846 -34.67 -7.99 40.73
C TYR A 846 -33.85 -8.48 39.52
N ALA A 847 -33.42 -9.74 39.56
CA ALA A 847 -32.65 -10.38 38.50
C ALA A 847 -33.49 -11.33 37.61
N PHE A 848 -33.12 -11.43 36.32
CA PHE A 848 -33.65 -12.36 35.32
C PHE A 848 -32.51 -12.91 34.46
N SER A 849 -32.61 -14.15 33.96
CA SER A 849 -31.64 -14.74 33.04
C SER A 849 -32.29 -15.69 32.03
N ALA A 850 -31.79 -15.68 30.80
CA ALA A 850 -32.11 -16.63 29.75
C ALA A 850 -30.81 -17.10 29.07
N THR A 851 -30.55 -18.41 29.04
CA THR A 851 -29.28 -18.98 28.53
C THR A 851 -29.57 -19.90 27.36
N ARG A 852 -28.86 -19.73 26.24
CA ARG A 852 -28.95 -20.56 25.02
C ARG A 852 -27.70 -21.43 24.88
N ALA A 853 -27.88 -22.74 24.91
CA ALA A 853 -26.82 -23.72 24.66
C ALA A 853 -26.52 -23.89 23.16
N ALA A 854 -25.37 -24.48 22.84
CA ALA A 854 -24.90 -24.69 21.47
C ALA A 854 -25.77 -25.66 20.63
N ASP A 855 -26.55 -26.52 21.29
CA ASP A 855 -27.55 -27.40 20.66
C ASP A 855 -28.87 -26.67 20.32
N GLY A 856 -29.02 -25.42 20.74
CA GLY A 856 -30.22 -24.61 20.55
C GLY A 856 -31.23 -24.64 21.69
N ALA A 857 -30.99 -25.41 22.76
CA ALA A 857 -31.86 -25.37 23.95
C ALA A 857 -31.75 -24.01 24.67
N VAL A 858 -32.87 -23.55 25.24
CA VAL A 858 -32.93 -22.31 26.03
C VAL A 858 -33.52 -22.59 27.41
N GLU A 859 -32.87 -22.09 28.46
CA GLU A 859 -33.30 -22.15 29.86
C GLU A 859 -33.65 -20.74 30.38
N LEU A 860 -34.75 -20.59 31.12
CA LEU A 860 -35.25 -19.31 31.65
C LEU A 860 -35.33 -19.34 33.18
N THR A 861 -34.71 -18.36 33.86
CA THR A 861 -34.66 -18.29 35.34
C THR A 861 -34.79 -16.84 35.86
N GLY A 862 -35.10 -16.70 37.15
CA GLY A 862 -35.18 -15.39 37.83
C GLY A 862 -36.61 -14.83 37.95
N SER A 863 -36.75 -13.51 38.03
CA SER A 863 -37.99 -12.80 38.39
C SER A 863 -38.66 -12.12 37.21
N VAL A 864 -40.00 -12.20 37.13
CA VAL A 864 -40.83 -11.51 36.13
C VAL A 864 -42.07 -10.86 36.77
N PRO A 865 -42.60 -9.75 36.21
CA PRO A 865 -43.60 -8.92 36.89
C PRO A 865 -45.00 -9.54 36.97
N ALA A 866 -45.32 -10.49 36.08
CA ALA A 866 -46.60 -11.18 36.06
C ALA A 866 -46.50 -12.56 35.40
N GLU A 867 -47.46 -13.44 35.69
CA GLU A 867 -47.58 -14.76 35.05
C GLU A 867 -47.72 -14.66 33.52
N ALA A 868 -48.41 -13.61 33.02
CA ALA A 868 -48.51 -13.33 31.60
C ALA A 868 -47.12 -13.10 30.95
N THR A 869 -46.19 -12.48 31.68
CA THR A 869 -44.82 -12.23 31.21
C THR A 869 -43.98 -13.50 31.21
N ALA A 870 -44.15 -14.40 32.19
CA ALA A 870 -43.51 -15.73 32.17
C ALA A 870 -43.95 -16.54 30.95
N ARG A 871 -45.27 -16.63 30.71
CA ARG A 871 -45.84 -17.33 29.55
C ARG A 871 -45.37 -16.72 28.22
N TYR A 872 -45.26 -15.39 28.16
CA TYR A 872 -44.72 -14.68 27.00
C TYR A 872 -43.25 -15.02 26.73
N ALA A 873 -42.39 -14.97 27.75
CA ALA A 873 -40.97 -15.32 27.64
C ALA A 873 -40.77 -16.77 27.17
N ALA A 874 -41.46 -17.72 27.80
CA ALA A 874 -41.45 -19.14 27.44
C ALA A 874 -41.87 -19.37 25.98
N THR A 875 -42.97 -18.72 25.54
CA THR A 875 -43.46 -18.82 24.16
C THR A 875 -42.49 -18.21 23.15
N LEU A 876 -41.84 -17.09 23.49
CA LEU A 876 -40.87 -16.41 22.62
C LEU A 876 -39.55 -17.18 22.49
N ALA A 877 -39.10 -17.83 23.57
CA ALA A 877 -37.86 -18.60 23.64
C ALA A 877 -37.98 -20.06 23.16
N GLY A 878 -39.19 -20.62 23.11
CA GLY A 878 -39.40 -22.06 22.91
C GLY A 878 -39.03 -22.91 24.12
N ALA A 879 -39.01 -22.31 25.31
CA ALA A 879 -38.47 -22.87 26.56
C ALA A 879 -39.57 -23.14 27.60
N ASP A 880 -39.25 -23.91 28.64
CA ASP A 880 -40.08 -23.94 29.85
C ASP A 880 -39.89 -22.66 30.68
N GLY A 881 -40.99 -22.13 31.22
CA GLY A 881 -41.02 -20.98 32.11
C GLY A 881 -41.21 -21.34 33.58
N SER A 882 -41.25 -22.63 33.94
CA SER A 882 -41.56 -23.11 35.30
C SER A 882 -40.56 -22.66 36.38
N ALA A 883 -39.32 -22.32 36.00
CA ALA A 883 -38.30 -21.78 36.89
C ALA A 883 -38.34 -20.24 37.09
N LEU A 884 -39.33 -19.56 36.50
CA LEU A 884 -39.55 -18.11 36.67
C LEU A 884 -40.43 -17.82 37.90
N GLN A 885 -40.02 -16.82 38.70
CA GLN A 885 -40.70 -16.38 39.90
C GLN A 885 -41.45 -15.06 39.66
N PHE A 886 -42.58 -14.87 40.36
CA PHE A 886 -43.38 -13.64 40.23
C PHE A 886 -42.99 -12.62 41.31
N ARG A 887 -42.54 -11.42 40.91
CA ARG A 887 -42.16 -10.35 41.83
C ARG A 887 -42.53 -8.98 41.26
N ALA A 888 -43.02 -8.07 42.11
CA ALA A 888 -43.20 -6.67 41.76
C ALA A 888 -41.87 -5.90 41.86
N GLY A 889 -41.75 -4.74 41.20
CA GLY A 889 -40.53 -3.91 41.23
C GLY A 889 -39.60 -4.06 40.02
N ALA A 890 -40.09 -4.64 38.90
CA ALA A 890 -39.35 -4.66 37.64
C ALA A 890 -39.03 -3.23 37.15
N PRO A 891 -37.87 -3.01 36.48
CA PRO A 891 -37.53 -1.71 35.90
C PRO A 891 -38.50 -1.29 34.79
N GLU A 892 -38.53 0.00 34.48
CA GLU A 892 -39.35 0.53 33.38
C GLU A 892 -38.93 -0.11 32.04
N GLY A 893 -39.90 -0.30 31.14
CA GLY A 893 -39.64 -0.94 29.85
C GLY A 893 -39.37 -2.46 29.87
N PHE A 894 -39.31 -3.12 31.04
CA PHE A 894 -38.90 -4.54 31.21
C PHE A 894 -39.41 -5.50 30.12
N VAL A 895 -40.70 -5.46 29.76
CA VAL A 895 -41.30 -6.39 28.78
C VAL A 895 -40.78 -6.16 27.36
N GLY A 896 -40.49 -4.90 26.98
CA GLY A 896 -39.90 -4.55 25.68
C GLY A 896 -38.43 -4.98 25.61
N ASN A 897 -37.67 -4.70 26.67
CA ASN A 897 -36.27 -5.11 26.80
C ASN A 897 -36.13 -6.64 26.77
N LEU A 898 -36.98 -7.36 27.51
CA LEU A 898 -37.10 -8.81 27.47
C LEU A 898 -37.42 -9.36 26.06
N GLN A 899 -38.36 -8.73 25.34
CA GLN A 899 -38.72 -9.13 23.98
C GLN A 899 -37.54 -9.00 23.01
N THR A 900 -36.83 -7.86 23.03
CA THR A 900 -35.70 -7.63 22.11
C THR A 900 -34.50 -8.49 22.51
N GLY A 901 -34.19 -8.59 23.80
CA GLY A 901 -33.12 -9.43 24.33
C GLY A 901 -33.28 -10.91 23.98
N LEU A 902 -34.48 -11.48 24.13
CA LEU A 902 -34.73 -12.89 23.77
C LEU A 902 -34.62 -13.12 22.25
N ARG A 903 -35.07 -12.17 21.43
CA ARG A 903 -34.90 -12.25 19.97
C ARG A 903 -33.43 -12.14 19.55
N ALA A 904 -32.64 -11.32 20.24
CA ALA A 904 -31.20 -11.22 20.04
C ALA A 904 -30.47 -12.51 20.45
N LEU A 905 -30.79 -13.06 21.63
CA LEU A 905 -30.24 -14.33 22.12
C LEU A 905 -30.51 -15.50 21.15
N LEU A 906 -31.69 -15.56 20.54
CA LEU A 906 -32.05 -16.59 19.57
C LEU A 906 -31.29 -16.50 18.22
N GLN A 907 -30.64 -15.37 17.93
CA GLN A 907 -29.77 -15.19 16.76
C GLN A 907 -28.31 -15.64 17.02
N LEU A 908 -27.95 -15.95 18.27
CA LEU A 908 -26.63 -16.46 18.66
C LEU A 908 -26.55 -18.00 18.53
N GLN A 909 -25.34 -18.54 18.29
CA GLN A 909 -25.07 -19.97 18.37
C GLN A 909 -25.07 -20.47 19.82
N SER A 910 -24.51 -19.69 20.74
CA SER A 910 -24.65 -19.88 22.18
C SER A 910 -24.55 -18.52 22.89
N GLY A 911 -25.09 -18.40 24.10
CA GLY A 911 -25.03 -17.14 24.83
C GLY A 911 -25.94 -17.04 26.05
N GLN A 912 -25.92 -15.88 26.70
CA GLN A 912 -26.75 -15.57 27.86
C GLN A 912 -27.27 -14.12 27.78
N LEU A 913 -28.57 -13.96 27.96
CA LEU A 913 -29.24 -12.70 28.27
C LEU A 913 -29.46 -12.63 29.78
N ALA A 914 -29.09 -11.53 30.43
CA ALA A 914 -29.39 -11.32 31.85
C ALA A 914 -29.87 -9.90 32.14
N LEU A 915 -30.50 -9.74 33.30
CA LEU A 915 -30.80 -8.49 34.00
C LEU A 915 -30.28 -8.64 35.42
N ALA A 916 -29.44 -7.71 35.87
CA ALA A 916 -28.93 -7.62 37.24
C ALA A 916 -28.68 -6.14 37.59
N ASP A 917 -28.90 -5.75 38.84
CA ASP A 917 -28.67 -4.38 39.35
C ASP A 917 -29.31 -3.27 38.47
N GLY A 918 -30.45 -3.59 37.83
CA GLY A 918 -31.18 -2.70 36.91
C GLY A 918 -30.71 -2.73 35.44
N ALA A 919 -29.49 -3.21 35.17
CA ALA A 919 -28.89 -3.22 33.83
C ALA A 919 -29.07 -4.57 33.12
N TRP A 920 -29.32 -4.52 31.81
CA TRP A 920 -29.38 -5.69 30.94
C TRP A 920 -28.00 -6.01 30.35
N SER A 921 -27.71 -7.29 30.14
CA SER A 921 -26.52 -7.77 29.46
C SER A 921 -26.84 -8.90 28.48
N LEU A 922 -26.13 -8.92 27.35
CA LEU A 922 -26.19 -10.00 26.37
C LEU A 922 -24.77 -10.44 25.98
N THR A 923 -24.44 -11.69 26.24
CA THR A 923 -23.13 -12.28 25.91
C THR A 923 -23.30 -13.52 25.04
N GLY A 924 -22.30 -13.86 24.23
CA GLY A 924 -22.30 -15.11 23.46
C GLY A 924 -21.57 -15.03 22.13
N GLU A 925 -21.83 -16.01 21.28
CA GLU A 925 -21.18 -16.17 19.97
C GLU A 925 -22.22 -16.09 18.83
N ALA A 926 -22.04 -15.15 17.92
CA ALA A 926 -22.86 -15.01 16.72
C ALA A 926 -22.26 -15.85 15.56
N PRO A 927 -23.10 -16.42 14.67
CA PRO A 927 -22.63 -17.25 13.57
C PRO A 927 -21.82 -16.50 12.49
N SER A 928 -21.89 -15.17 12.45
CA SER A 928 -21.06 -14.32 11.59
C SER A 928 -20.99 -12.89 12.12
N ALA A 929 -19.99 -12.12 11.66
CA ALA A 929 -19.85 -10.71 12.01
C ALA A 929 -21.08 -9.87 11.62
N THR A 930 -21.76 -10.21 10.51
CA THR A 930 -23.00 -9.55 10.08
C THR A 930 -24.14 -9.76 11.08
N VAL A 931 -24.29 -10.98 11.62
CA VAL A 931 -25.32 -11.27 12.64
C VAL A 931 -24.97 -10.58 13.95
N ARG A 932 -23.70 -10.58 14.36
CA ARG A 932 -23.23 -9.82 15.53
C ARG A 932 -23.65 -8.34 15.43
N THR A 933 -23.31 -7.65 14.35
CA THR A 933 -23.61 -6.22 14.22
C THR A 933 -25.09 -5.93 13.96
N GLY A 934 -25.83 -6.90 13.40
CA GLY A 934 -27.29 -6.90 13.43
C GLY A 934 -27.87 -6.93 14.85
N ILE A 935 -27.27 -7.70 15.76
CA ILE A 935 -27.67 -7.75 17.17
C ILE A 935 -27.21 -6.50 17.94
N GLU A 936 -25.94 -6.08 17.78
CA GLU A 936 -25.39 -4.88 18.44
C GLU A 936 -26.25 -3.65 18.15
N SER A 937 -26.72 -3.48 16.91
CA SER A 937 -27.64 -2.38 16.55
C SER A 937 -29.06 -2.55 17.09
N GLN A 938 -29.58 -3.78 17.23
CA GLN A 938 -30.85 -4.05 17.92
C GLN A 938 -30.79 -3.72 19.43
N ILE A 939 -29.65 -3.94 20.07
CA ILE A 939 -29.44 -3.65 21.50
C ILE A 939 -29.12 -2.16 21.74
N ALA A 940 -28.28 -1.53 20.93
CA ALA A 940 -27.95 -0.11 21.05
C ALA A 940 -29.17 0.83 20.91
N ALA A 941 -30.23 0.37 20.23
CA ALA A 941 -31.50 1.07 20.12
C ALA A 941 -32.33 1.10 21.42
N LEU A 942 -31.92 0.39 22.49
CA LEU A 942 -32.66 0.25 23.75
C LEU A 942 -32.20 1.19 24.87
N GLY A 943 -31.11 1.95 24.68
CA GLY A 943 -30.61 2.94 25.64
C GLY A 943 -29.31 2.55 26.34
N THR A 944 -28.95 3.30 27.37
CA THR A 944 -27.68 3.17 28.13
C THR A 944 -27.60 1.95 29.04
N ASP A 945 -28.75 1.38 29.39
CA ASP A 945 -28.86 0.41 30.48
C ASP A 945 -28.65 -1.04 29.96
N TRP A 946 -27.88 -1.15 28.87
CA TRP A 946 -27.61 -2.37 28.12
C TRP A 946 -26.11 -2.52 27.86
N THR A 947 -25.63 -3.75 28.04
CA THR A 947 -24.28 -4.17 27.63
C THR A 947 -24.36 -5.36 26.66
N ALA A 948 -23.47 -5.40 25.67
CA ALA A 948 -23.40 -6.49 24.70
C ALA A 948 -21.95 -6.89 24.46
N THR A 949 -21.63 -8.17 24.68
CA THR A 949 -20.28 -8.73 24.49
C THR A 949 -20.40 -9.98 23.63
N ILE A 950 -20.39 -9.78 22.31
CA ILE A 950 -20.69 -10.83 21.33
C ILE A 950 -19.46 -11.11 20.46
N SER A 951 -18.95 -12.35 20.50
CA SER A 951 -17.93 -12.84 19.57
C SER A 951 -18.55 -13.23 18.22
N ALA A 952 -17.74 -13.29 17.18
CA ALA A 952 -18.10 -13.90 15.90
C ALA A 952 -16.83 -14.38 15.18
N PRO A 953 -16.89 -15.48 14.42
CA PRO A 953 -15.80 -15.87 13.54
C PRO A 953 -15.63 -14.83 12.42
N THR A 954 -14.39 -14.62 11.98
CA THR A 954 -14.10 -13.78 10.82
C THR A 954 -14.54 -14.49 9.54
N ASN A 955 -14.80 -13.73 8.47
CA ASN A 955 -15.15 -14.34 7.19
C ASN A 955 -14.01 -15.23 6.65
N LEU A 956 -12.74 -14.93 6.97
CA LEU A 956 -11.59 -15.79 6.68
C LEU A 956 -11.67 -17.14 7.42
N ALA A 957 -11.99 -17.14 8.72
CA ALA A 957 -12.15 -18.38 9.49
C ALA A 957 -13.33 -19.23 8.98
N LEU A 958 -14.44 -18.59 8.59
CA LEU A 958 -15.58 -19.26 7.93
C LEU A 958 -15.18 -19.85 6.57
N CYS A 959 -14.38 -19.12 5.78
CA CYS A 959 -13.79 -19.60 4.51
C CYS A 959 -12.94 -20.85 4.76
N GLN A 960 -11.96 -20.76 5.67
CA GLN A 960 -11.05 -21.86 6.01
C GLN A 960 -11.78 -23.12 6.48
N ALA A 961 -12.78 -22.97 7.36
CA ALA A 961 -13.59 -24.10 7.83
C ALA A 961 -14.34 -24.79 6.68
N ARG A 962 -14.95 -24.02 5.77
CA ARG A 962 -15.71 -24.56 4.64
C ARG A 962 -14.81 -25.22 3.59
N LEU A 963 -13.65 -24.65 3.30
CA LEU A 963 -12.67 -25.23 2.36
C LEU A 963 -12.07 -26.54 2.90
N ALA A 964 -11.84 -26.63 4.21
CA ALA A 964 -11.38 -27.87 4.87
C ALA A 964 -12.45 -28.98 4.81
N GLU A 965 -13.72 -28.64 5.01
CA GLU A 965 -14.86 -29.57 4.88
C GLU A 965 -14.94 -30.16 3.46
N LEU A 966 -14.96 -29.30 2.43
CA LEU A 966 -15.01 -29.71 1.02
C LEU A 966 -13.78 -30.53 0.61
N SER A 967 -12.58 -30.14 1.07
CA SER A 967 -11.34 -30.90 0.84
C SER A 967 -11.39 -32.30 1.48
N ALA A 968 -12.05 -32.44 2.63
CA ALA A 968 -12.21 -33.73 3.32
C ALA A 968 -13.17 -34.69 2.61
N HIS A 969 -14.10 -34.20 1.77
CA HIS A 969 -14.94 -35.06 0.92
C HIS A 969 -14.14 -35.78 -0.18
N ASN A 970 -13.05 -35.16 -0.66
CA ASN A 970 -12.23 -35.63 -1.78
C ASN A 970 -13.04 -35.98 -3.05
N ALA A 971 -13.99 -35.11 -3.42
CA ALA A 971 -14.89 -35.33 -4.57
C ALA A 971 -14.32 -34.84 -5.92
N ILE A 972 -13.20 -34.11 -5.93
CA ILE A 972 -12.51 -33.70 -7.17
C ILE A 972 -11.74 -34.89 -7.75
N LEU A 973 -12.45 -35.68 -8.56
CA LEU A 973 -11.92 -36.88 -9.23
C LEU A 973 -11.34 -36.56 -10.61
N PHE A 974 -10.27 -37.27 -10.99
CA PHE A 974 -9.60 -37.14 -12.29
C PHE A 974 -9.65 -38.46 -13.08
N GLN A 975 -9.48 -38.36 -14.40
CA GLN A 975 -9.23 -39.54 -15.24
C GLN A 975 -7.90 -40.23 -14.89
N SER A 976 -7.83 -41.55 -15.09
CA SER A 976 -6.67 -42.36 -14.70
C SER A 976 -5.41 -41.93 -15.45
N GLY A 977 -4.33 -41.64 -14.72
CA GLY A 977 -3.06 -41.17 -15.28
C GLY A 977 -3.07 -39.74 -15.86
N ALA A 978 -4.16 -38.98 -15.70
CA ALA A 978 -4.31 -37.65 -16.30
C ALA A 978 -4.72 -36.57 -15.29
N ALA A 979 -4.63 -35.32 -15.73
CA ALA A 979 -5.15 -34.13 -15.06
C ALA A 979 -6.55 -33.68 -15.55
N ILE A 980 -7.22 -34.51 -16.36
CA ILE A 980 -8.58 -34.23 -16.84
C ILE A 980 -9.56 -34.47 -15.68
N ILE A 981 -10.22 -33.40 -15.23
CA ILE A 981 -11.26 -33.44 -14.19
C ILE A 981 -12.49 -34.23 -14.68
N SER A 982 -13.09 -35.02 -13.80
CA SER A 982 -14.35 -35.72 -14.04
C SER A 982 -15.52 -34.73 -14.00
N ALA A 983 -16.46 -34.82 -14.95
CA ALA A 983 -17.68 -34.02 -14.96
C ALA A 983 -18.52 -34.15 -13.66
N SER A 984 -18.35 -35.24 -12.91
CA SER A 984 -18.96 -35.42 -11.58
C SER A 984 -18.46 -34.43 -10.51
N ALA A 985 -17.31 -33.79 -10.72
CA ALA A 985 -16.69 -32.88 -9.76
C ALA A 985 -17.22 -31.43 -9.85
N SER A 986 -18.05 -31.09 -10.85
CA SER A 986 -18.57 -29.72 -11.04
C SER A 986 -19.17 -29.18 -9.75
N ALA A 987 -20.11 -29.91 -9.13
CA ALA A 987 -20.82 -29.45 -7.94
C ALA A 987 -19.91 -29.17 -6.73
N GLU A 988 -18.79 -29.89 -6.61
CA GLU A 988 -17.79 -29.61 -5.55
C GLU A 988 -16.99 -28.35 -5.90
N LEU A 989 -16.58 -28.18 -7.16
CA LEU A 989 -15.89 -26.97 -7.64
C LEU A 989 -16.78 -25.72 -7.54
N ASP A 990 -18.09 -25.88 -7.80
CA ASP A 990 -19.11 -24.83 -7.62
C ASP A 990 -19.21 -24.44 -6.13
N ALA A 991 -19.18 -25.42 -5.21
CA ALA A 991 -19.18 -25.17 -3.76
C ALA A 991 -17.84 -24.60 -3.23
N PHE A 992 -16.70 -24.97 -3.81
CA PHE A 992 -15.40 -24.34 -3.53
C PHE A 992 -15.41 -22.87 -3.96
N ALA A 993 -15.92 -22.56 -5.15
CA ALA A 993 -16.05 -21.18 -5.63
C ALA A 993 -16.98 -20.35 -4.72
N GLU A 994 -18.12 -20.89 -4.30
CA GLU A 994 -19.04 -20.26 -3.33
C GLU A 994 -18.34 -19.96 -1.99
N ALA A 995 -17.58 -20.93 -1.45
CA ALA A 995 -16.82 -20.74 -0.21
C ALA A 995 -15.78 -19.61 -0.34
N LEU A 996 -15.09 -19.53 -1.48
CA LEU A 996 -14.03 -18.54 -1.76
C LEU A 996 -14.51 -17.09 -1.89
N VAL A 997 -15.84 -16.87 -1.98
CA VAL A 997 -16.46 -15.54 -1.87
C VAL A 997 -16.35 -14.97 -0.45
N LEU A 998 -16.24 -15.83 0.59
CA LEU A 998 -16.12 -15.37 1.99
C LEU A 998 -14.77 -14.72 2.29
N CYS A 999 -13.70 -15.10 1.59
CA CYS A 999 -12.35 -14.58 1.82
C CYS A 999 -11.73 -13.95 0.54
N PRO A 1000 -12.34 -12.88 -0.02
CA PRO A 1000 -12.02 -12.36 -1.35
C PRO A 1000 -10.61 -11.80 -1.51
N ASN A 1001 -9.93 -11.48 -0.39
CA ASN A 1001 -8.56 -10.94 -0.38
C ASN A 1001 -7.52 -11.99 0.05
N ALA A 1002 -7.92 -13.24 0.30
CA ALA A 1002 -7.01 -14.31 0.71
C ALA A 1002 -6.34 -14.97 -0.51
N ALA A 1003 -5.06 -15.32 -0.34
CA ALA A 1003 -4.34 -16.22 -1.24
C ALA A 1003 -4.81 -17.66 -1.02
N ILE A 1004 -4.98 -18.39 -2.11
CA ILE A 1004 -5.60 -19.72 -2.18
C ILE A 1004 -4.57 -20.70 -2.72
N ASP A 1005 -4.14 -21.63 -1.89
CA ASP A 1005 -3.25 -22.71 -2.33
C ASP A 1005 -4.12 -23.91 -2.73
N VAL A 1006 -3.92 -24.40 -3.96
CA VAL A 1006 -4.58 -25.58 -4.51
C VAL A 1006 -3.53 -26.68 -4.57
N GLU A 1007 -3.63 -27.62 -3.63
CA GLU A 1007 -2.59 -28.60 -3.31
C GLU A 1007 -2.94 -29.96 -3.92
N GLY A 1008 -2.16 -30.37 -4.93
CA GLY A 1008 -2.28 -31.66 -5.59
C GLY A 1008 -1.44 -32.75 -4.93
N HIS A 1009 -2.03 -33.94 -4.77
CA HIS A 1009 -1.36 -35.13 -4.23
C HIS A 1009 -1.63 -36.39 -5.07
N THR A 1010 -0.69 -37.33 -5.06
CA THR A 1010 -0.80 -38.66 -5.69
C THR A 1010 -0.63 -39.79 -4.67
N ASP A 1011 -0.83 -41.04 -5.13
CA ASP A 1011 -0.59 -42.27 -4.39
C ASP A 1011 0.72 -42.96 -4.84
N SER A 1012 1.08 -44.05 -4.12
CA SER A 1012 2.27 -44.90 -4.29
C SER A 1012 2.58 -45.48 -5.69
N ASP A 1013 1.82 -45.15 -6.74
CA ASP A 1013 1.86 -45.85 -8.03
C ASP A 1013 2.51 -45.01 -9.13
N GLY A 1014 3.84 -44.88 -9.10
CA GLY A 1014 4.54 -44.17 -10.16
C GLY A 1014 6.06 -44.17 -10.05
N ASP A 1015 6.60 -43.05 -10.49
CA ASP A 1015 7.97 -42.59 -10.36
C ASP A 1015 7.86 -41.19 -9.73
N ASP A 1016 8.68 -40.89 -8.72
CA ASP A 1016 8.52 -39.70 -7.87
C ASP A 1016 8.39 -38.40 -8.68
N GLN A 1017 9.18 -38.27 -9.75
CA GLN A 1017 9.18 -37.09 -10.62
C GLN A 1017 7.92 -37.02 -11.49
N ARG A 1018 7.42 -38.16 -11.99
CA ARG A 1018 6.10 -38.23 -12.65
C ARG A 1018 4.95 -37.94 -11.71
N ASN A 1019 5.02 -38.44 -10.48
CA ASN A 1019 4.00 -38.24 -9.45
C ASN A 1019 3.93 -36.76 -9.03
N LEU A 1020 5.09 -36.11 -8.87
CA LEU A 1020 5.19 -34.66 -8.68
C LEU A 1020 4.56 -33.89 -9.86
N ALA A 1021 4.99 -34.16 -11.10
CA ALA A 1021 4.45 -33.48 -12.28
C ALA A 1021 2.93 -33.67 -12.46
N LEU A 1022 2.41 -34.89 -12.24
CA LEU A 1022 0.99 -35.19 -12.28
C LEU A 1022 0.20 -34.49 -11.16
N SER A 1023 0.82 -34.26 -10.00
CA SER A 1023 0.20 -33.52 -8.90
C SER A 1023 0.07 -32.02 -9.21
N VAL A 1024 1.10 -31.40 -9.80
CA VAL A 1024 1.07 -30.01 -10.26
C VAL A 1024 -0.01 -29.83 -11.33
N ALA A 1025 0.01 -30.65 -12.38
CA ALA A 1025 -0.96 -30.54 -13.48
C ALA A 1025 -2.42 -30.70 -13.01
N ARG A 1026 -2.67 -31.47 -11.94
CA ARG A 1026 -3.99 -31.62 -11.32
C ARG A 1026 -4.41 -30.39 -10.51
N ALA A 1027 -3.47 -29.76 -9.80
CA ALA A 1027 -3.71 -28.49 -9.13
C ALA A 1027 -4.01 -27.38 -10.16
N GLU A 1028 -3.22 -27.28 -11.23
CA GLU A 1028 -3.42 -26.33 -12.34
C GLU A 1028 -4.81 -26.51 -13.00
N ALA A 1029 -5.23 -27.76 -13.24
CA ALA A 1029 -6.56 -28.05 -13.78
C ALA A 1029 -7.70 -27.56 -12.86
N VAL A 1030 -7.53 -27.63 -11.54
CA VAL A 1030 -8.50 -27.12 -10.56
C VAL A 1030 -8.46 -25.60 -10.45
N VAL A 1031 -7.27 -24.99 -10.49
CA VAL A 1031 -7.11 -23.53 -10.59
C VAL A 1031 -7.88 -22.99 -11.80
N ASN A 1032 -7.68 -23.56 -12.99
CA ASN A 1032 -8.40 -23.18 -14.19
C ASN A 1032 -9.93 -23.35 -14.02
N ALA A 1033 -10.38 -24.47 -13.46
CA ALA A 1033 -11.80 -24.71 -13.22
C ALA A 1033 -12.43 -23.78 -12.15
N LEU A 1034 -11.63 -23.20 -11.24
CA LEU A 1034 -12.09 -22.16 -10.30
C LEU A 1034 -12.08 -20.76 -10.95
N ILE A 1035 -11.15 -20.48 -11.85
CA ILE A 1035 -11.14 -19.26 -12.68
C ILE A 1035 -12.38 -19.20 -13.58
N GLU A 1036 -12.74 -20.31 -14.22
CA GLU A 1036 -14.01 -20.45 -14.97
C GLU A 1036 -15.27 -20.17 -14.12
N ARG A 1037 -15.16 -20.21 -12.79
CA ARG A 1037 -16.22 -19.95 -11.81
C ARG A 1037 -16.15 -18.54 -11.20
N GLY A 1038 -15.28 -17.68 -11.70
CA GLY A 1038 -15.13 -16.29 -11.25
C GLY A 1038 -14.24 -16.11 -10.02
N VAL A 1039 -13.45 -17.11 -9.63
CA VAL A 1039 -12.38 -16.90 -8.65
C VAL A 1039 -11.20 -16.21 -9.33
N ALA A 1040 -10.79 -15.05 -8.82
CA ALA A 1040 -9.78 -14.21 -9.46
C ALA A 1040 -8.42 -14.94 -9.59
N PRO A 1041 -7.80 -15.03 -10.79
CA PRO A 1041 -6.59 -15.82 -11.04
C PRO A 1041 -5.41 -15.48 -10.13
N GLU A 1042 -5.22 -14.21 -9.81
CA GLU A 1042 -4.13 -13.67 -9.00
C GLU A 1042 -4.14 -14.16 -7.54
N ARG A 1043 -5.23 -14.80 -7.10
CA ARG A 1043 -5.34 -15.43 -5.78
C ARG A 1043 -4.98 -16.91 -5.78
N LEU A 1044 -4.90 -17.57 -6.94
CA LEU A 1044 -4.85 -19.04 -7.04
C LEU A 1044 -3.44 -19.56 -7.34
N TYR A 1045 -2.91 -20.37 -6.43
CA TYR A 1045 -1.57 -20.96 -6.51
C TYR A 1045 -1.66 -22.48 -6.63
N ALA A 1046 -1.26 -23.03 -7.78
CA ALA A 1046 -1.17 -24.48 -7.96
C ALA A 1046 0.12 -25.03 -7.32
N ILE A 1047 -0.01 -25.95 -6.36
CA ILE A 1047 1.11 -26.60 -5.67
C ILE A 1047 0.99 -28.11 -5.86
N GLY A 1048 2.09 -28.77 -6.24
CA GLY A 1048 2.14 -30.23 -6.33
C GLY A 1048 3.09 -30.83 -5.29
N TYR A 1049 2.60 -31.79 -4.50
CA TYR A 1049 3.40 -32.52 -3.51
C TYR A 1049 3.75 -33.95 -3.93
N GLY A 1050 3.28 -34.41 -5.09
CA GLY A 1050 3.38 -35.81 -5.51
C GLY A 1050 2.84 -36.75 -4.43
N GLU A 1051 3.60 -37.80 -4.12
CA GLU A 1051 3.29 -38.74 -3.05
C GLU A 1051 3.89 -38.39 -1.68
N ALA A 1052 4.62 -37.27 -1.56
CA ALA A 1052 5.42 -36.95 -0.37
C ALA A 1052 4.60 -36.61 0.89
N GLN A 1053 3.29 -36.38 0.74
CA GLN A 1053 2.36 -36.12 1.85
C GLN A 1053 1.14 -37.07 1.83
N PRO A 1054 1.33 -38.36 2.18
CA PRO A 1054 0.24 -39.32 2.30
C PRO A 1054 -0.56 -39.09 3.59
N VAL A 1055 -1.88 -39.15 3.50
CA VAL A 1055 -2.83 -39.08 4.63
C VAL A 1055 -3.37 -40.46 5.02
N ALA A 1056 -3.08 -41.49 4.23
CA ALA A 1056 -3.51 -42.86 4.43
C ALA A 1056 -2.47 -43.87 3.89
N ASP A 1057 -2.64 -45.14 4.24
CA ASP A 1057 -1.71 -46.22 3.87
C ASP A 1057 -1.75 -46.54 2.35
N ASN A 1058 -0.63 -46.27 1.67
CA ASN A 1058 -0.42 -46.59 0.27
C ASN A 1058 -0.41 -48.10 -0.04
N ALA A 1059 -0.36 -49.01 0.95
CA ALA A 1059 -0.51 -50.45 0.69
C ALA A 1059 -1.95 -50.87 0.28
N THR A 1060 -2.96 -50.01 0.47
CA THR A 1060 -4.37 -50.36 0.22
C THR A 1060 -5.03 -49.51 -0.88
N SER A 1061 -5.93 -50.10 -1.66
CA SER A 1061 -6.74 -49.38 -2.66
C SER A 1061 -7.79 -48.41 -2.06
N ALA A 1062 -7.93 -48.40 -0.74
CA ALA A 1062 -8.66 -47.38 0.00
C ALA A 1062 -7.74 -46.17 0.29
N GLY A 1063 -6.59 -46.39 0.94
CA GLY A 1063 -5.64 -45.31 1.25
C GLY A 1063 -5.07 -44.65 0.00
N LYS A 1064 -4.77 -45.41 -1.05
CA LYS A 1064 -4.43 -44.89 -2.39
C LYS A 1064 -5.49 -43.95 -3.01
N ARG A 1065 -6.77 -44.08 -2.64
CA ARG A 1065 -7.84 -43.14 -3.06
C ARG A 1065 -7.98 -41.93 -2.13
N GLN A 1066 -7.46 -41.99 -0.90
CA GLN A 1066 -7.40 -40.85 0.02
C GLN A 1066 -6.14 -40.01 -0.21
N ASN A 1067 -5.04 -40.64 -0.66
CA ASN A 1067 -3.80 -39.95 -1.00
C ASN A 1067 -3.90 -39.18 -2.32
N ARG A 1068 -4.57 -39.73 -3.34
CA ARG A 1068 -5.02 -38.97 -4.52
C ARG A 1068 -6.14 -38.02 -4.13
N ARG A 1069 -5.77 -36.78 -3.82
CA ARG A 1069 -6.69 -35.73 -3.39
C ARG A 1069 -6.27 -34.37 -3.94
N ILE A 1070 -7.20 -33.43 -3.86
CA ILE A 1070 -6.95 -31.99 -3.90
C ILE A 1070 -7.28 -31.45 -2.51
N VAL A 1071 -6.41 -30.62 -1.95
CA VAL A 1071 -6.74 -29.76 -0.80
C VAL A 1071 -6.79 -28.33 -1.32
N VAL A 1072 -7.80 -27.56 -0.90
CA VAL A 1072 -7.83 -26.12 -1.13
C VAL A 1072 -7.69 -25.46 0.25
N SER A 1073 -6.60 -24.73 0.45
CA SER A 1073 -6.33 -23.99 1.67
C SER A 1073 -6.22 -22.49 1.37
N VAL A 1074 -6.31 -21.65 2.40
CA VAL A 1074 -6.13 -20.20 2.24
C VAL A 1074 -5.19 -19.62 3.28
N ARG A 1075 -4.18 -18.91 2.80
CA ARG A 1075 -3.28 -18.09 3.60
C ARG A 1075 -3.91 -16.71 3.81
N ALA A 1076 -3.69 -16.15 4.99
CA ALA A 1076 -3.89 -14.71 5.17
C ALA A 1076 -2.94 -13.98 4.20
N ALA A 1077 -3.43 -12.92 3.54
CA ALA A 1077 -2.52 -11.97 2.92
C ALA A 1077 -1.83 -11.20 4.04
N ASP A 1078 -0.51 -11.32 4.15
CA ASP A 1078 0.27 -10.49 5.07
C ASP A 1078 0.06 -9.02 4.71
N GLY A 1079 -0.26 -8.21 5.71
CA GLY A 1079 -0.94 -6.92 5.52
C GLY A 1079 -0.10 -5.90 4.75
N ALA A 1080 -0.53 -5.57 3.54
CA ALA A 1080 -0.05 -4.42 2.77
C ALA A 1080 -1.21 -3.43 2.56
N VAL A 1081 -1.05 -2.23 3.12
CA VAL A 1081 -2.02 -1.10 3.21
C VAL A 1081 -3.10 -1.28 4.28
#